data_AF-A0A953WCG3-F1
#
_entry.id   AF-A0A953WCG3-F1
#
_cell.length_a   1.000
_cell.length_b   1.000
_cell.length_c   1.000
_cell.angle_alpha   90.00
_cell.angle_beta   90.00
_cell.angle_gamma   90.00
#
_symmetry.space_group_name_H-M   'P 1'
#
loop_
_entity.id
_entity.type
_entity.pdbx_description
1 polymer ?
#
loop_
_entity_poly.entity_id
_entity_poly.type
_entity_poly.pdbx_seq_one_letter_code
_entity_poly.pdbx_strand_id
1 'polypeptide(L)'
;MAHKRAKLIPDVPAEEDAFFGAGHARVAGALAEAVAELSGEDAAIGLEGPWGAGKSTVIHLASKRLGEKEGGPPYCVFTFDLWLHNPNLLKLAFMEEFLAWAKAKDFVDEDTQKEFLTVLADKRITSRVHNNRMFGLSGIFYLLLLPLLPLAYAWLSPLAFSGKGISSVIFPAIGWSTDPAYIASLIVFALYIVFAAALIGSKLKNRGQGWRHAVSSASRMFTRDSDFDEVDQSVRERNPTNEEFQTHFRALVSRVQSKKGRMVFVFDNIDRLSVDAVPLVWSEMRSIYALKSRGASHENSSILAIVPFDREYIQDAFGAGGELESPRMDRPEQLLKKTFDITLRVAPPLSTDWREFLDRMIDRAFEEQLDAADKYELFKLLDISKQATGLPPTPREIVSYVNNIGMLWNQWAGEIPVAHMAIYVLQSGQITAKSIRSGGLMSVRFEQVIRDKDFPRSLAALHFNVEPKHAYQVLLAADIERIAAGEDGKAFVDFSTSNGFKETLPEVIQQRAEQWAQDGGIQLANFARNLAQEGIEGDYLREVWERIADAFDHLNECVNNRPGHYESFSAVLSNLPAGRARSRASRLASWYAAGLAKEEERTLLDGRNWLRFFGFLYNGLVREGDASAAQEFQKSISVPKGAAFQLGVCAAAASLAMIDSSLFRPVHTAPDLQSPAVGLVKTDPGALNEIFRVRPWFASAEISEALVAAICDRLSSDKLEKAGRPELAELLCRLRSEHDPRRKLVPAILARADDGSLVAHAAMAFDEGDRLTGARLAWLIMDAADGRSVPDRPSNHPHLGDLNTFYPAYEKQIADLDPAGSETGEIARLAAVSKGFTRWMGYAIDEGRPEVFRQVFARIATDEDYGELEVVRVVGAFDEIDAILDEDAVRVFLSKLGGWSHTFDTHFAGRNCTKIPVRLISRIADDKVESLSKLTELSDACLSSLGEEDWGTVLIGGEPGLLDLFIARLRSGYRPVSGGFQSKLLECTVTLVEGKASLPVEPAAWNDVYLGIRPDSLRKFARDLLVKLKDVTTTGDGVDTYLAACERVADLMPLADFPDIALDQVVFRAIGKPSAACTGYLGRNSSLVAKAIAGAKEDVASRIREALEALRDTGEEDALRATAWARDWQIKLSPATPPESSETV
;
A
#
# COMPACT_ATOMS: atom_id res chain seq x y z
N MET A 1 -15.98 -48.67 31.79
CA MET A 1 -15.41 -49.53 32.84
C MET A 1 -14.63 -48.62 33.78
N ALA A 2 -14.70 -48.82 35.10
CA ALA A 2 -13.94 -47.98 36.02
C ALA A 2 -12.44 -48.30 35.88
N HIS A 3 -11.65 -47.33 35.41
CA HIS A 3 -10.18 -47.44 35.41
C HIS A 3 -9.71 -47.62 36.86
N LYS A 4 -9.03 -48.73 37.17
CA LYS A 4 -8.40 -48.83 38.51
C LYS A 4 -7.19 -47.91 38.54
N ARG A 5 -6.95 -47.30 39.69
CA ARG A 5 -5.82 -46.41 39.91
C ARG A 5 -4.49 -47.17 39.82
N ALA A 6 -3.49 -46.54 39.23
CA ALA A 6 -2.10 -47.00 39.28
C ALA A 6 -1.56 -46.91 40.72
N LYS A 7 -0.79 -47.91 41.13
CA LYS A 7 -0.14 -48.00 42.44
C LYS A 7 1.24 -47.36 42.41
N LEU A 8 1.57 -46.61 43.47
CA LEU A 8 2.91 -46.08 43.68
C LEU A 8 3.87 -47.20 44.10
N ILE A 9 5.03 -47.25 43.47
CA ILE A 9 6.12 -48.17 43.81
C ILE A 9 7.07 -47.44 44.78
N PRO A 10 7.27 -47.94 46.02
CA PRO A 10 8.14 -47.29 46.99
C PRO A 10 9.63 -47.48 46.67
N ASP A 11 10.45 -46.44 46.87
CA ASP A 11 11.92 -46.48 46.72
C ASP A 11 12.58 -46.95 48.02
N VAL A 12 12.63 -48.27 48.20
CA VAL A 12 13.26 -48.95 49.36
C VAL A 12 14.40 -49.82 48.83
N PRO A 13 15.54 -49.94 49.55
CA PRO A 13 16.58 -50.91 49.19
C PRO A 13 15.98 -52.29 48.97
N ALA A 14 16.34 -52.93 47.85
CA ALA A 14 15.74 -54.19 47.47
C ALA A 14 16.06 -55.29 48.49
N GLU A 15 15.06 -56.09 48.86
CA GLU A 15 15.23 -57.23 49.78
C GLU A 15 16.03 -58.38 49.16
N GLU A 16 16.09 -58.43 47.82
CA GLU A 16 16.80 -59.44 47.02
C GLU A 16 17.51 -58.77 45.83
N ASP A 17 18.56 -59.42 45.31
CA ASP A 17 19.27 -58.95 44.12
C ASP A 17 18.40 -59.17 42.86
N ALA A 18 17.70 -58.12 42.43
CA ALA A 18 16.72 -58.17 41.35
C ALA A 18 17.34 -58.27 39.93
N PHE A 19 18.67 -58.28 39.82
CA PHE A 19 19.41 -58.36 38.56
C PHE A 19 20.05 -59.74 38.38
N PHE A 20 19.95 -60.31 37.17
CA PHE A 20 20.41 -61.69 36.88
C PHE A 20 21.90 -61.97 37.20
N GLY A 21 22.75 -60.94 37.34
CA GLY A 21 24.19 -61.06 37.57
C GLY A 21 24.64 -61.32 39.02
N ALA A 22 23.71 -61.32 40.00
CA ALA A 22 23.98 -61.52 41.44
C ALA A 22 25.18 -60.70 41.97
N GLY A 23 25.39 -59.51 41.41
CA GLY A 23 26.55 -58.68 41.69
C GLY A 23 26.50 -58.09 43.10
N HIS A 24 25.33 -57.60 43.51
CA HIS A 24 25.13 -57.02 44.84
C HIS A 24 25.24 -58.09 45.92
N ALA A 25 24.68 -59.28 45.67
CA ALA A 25 24.78 -60.41 46.60
C ALA A 25 26.23 -60.88 46.84
N ARG A 26 27.10 -60.82 45.83
CA ARG A 26 28.52 -61.17 45.97
C ARG A 26 29.29 -60.14 46.80
N VAL A 27 29.14 -58.85 46.48
CA VAL A 27 29.82 -57.77 47.22
C VAL A 27 29.31 -57.71 48.66
N ALA A 28 28.02 -57.95 48.91
CA ALA A 28 27.46 -58.02 50.25
C ALA A 28 28.05 -59.18 51.08
N GLY A 29 28.40 -60.31 50.44
CA GLY A 29 29.10 -61.41 51.08
C GLY A 29 30.51 -61.03 51.49
N ALA A 30 31.29 -60.47 50.56
CA ALA A 30 32.63 -59.97 50.84
C ALA A 30 32.65 -58.90 51.93
N LEU A 31 31.63 -58.02 51.96
CA LEU A 31 31.49 -57.00 53.02
C LEU A 31 31.23 -57.63 54.38
N ALA A 32 30.34 -58.62 54.47
CA ALA A 32 30.06 -59.35 55.71
C ALA A 32 31.27 -60.13 56.23
N GLU A 33 32.08 -60.70 55.32
CA GLU A 33 33.34 -61.38 55.66
C GLU A 33 34.39 -60.39 56.18
N ALA A 34 34.62 -59.28 55.47
CA ALA A 34 35.55 -58.23 55.88
C ALA A 34 35.20 -57.62 57.25
N VAL A 35 33.91 -57.40 57.51
CA VAL A 35 33.42 -56.94 58.83
C VAL A 35 33.74 -57.94 59.94
N ALA A 36 33.64 -59.25 59.65
CA ALA A 36 33.94 -60.28 60.62
C ALA A 36 35.45 -60.45 60.89
N GLU A 37 36.29 -60.28 59.88
CA GLU A 37 37.75 -60.34 60.02
C GLU A 37 38.32 -59.17 60.82
N LEU A 38 37.77 -57.96 60.63
CA LEU A 38 38.19 -56.73 61.31
C LEU A 38 37.53 -56.54 62.69
N SER A 39 36.81 -57.55 63.18
CA SER A 39 36.08 -57.46 64.44
C SER A 39 37.01 -57.27 65.64
N GLY A 40 36.81 -56.17 66.38
CA GLY A 40 37.60 -55.85 67.56
C GLY A 40 38.76 -54.88 67.30
N GLU A 41 38.97 -54.49 66.04
CA GLU A 41 39.94 -53.47 65.66
C GLU A 41 39.24 -52.14 65.30
N ASP A 42 39.96 -51.03 65.45
CA ASP A 42 39.54 -49.75 64.88
C ASP A 42 39.89 -49.77 63.37
N ALA A 43 38.86 -49.92 62.52
CA ALA A 43 39.05 -50.08 61.08
C ALA A 43 37.95 -49.37 60.26
N ALA A 44 38.26 -49.05 59.01
CA ALA A 44 37.33 -48.43 58.07
C ALA A 44 37.28 -49.19 56.73
N ILE A 45 36.07 -49.54 56.29
CA ILE A 45 35.79 -50.20 55.02
C ILE A 45 35.15 -49.19 54.07
N GLY A 46 35.74 -48.99 52.90
CA GLY A 46 35.17 -48.20 51.82
C GLY A 46 34.30 -49.05 50.91
N LEU A 47 33.09 -48.57 50.59
CA LEU A 47 32.23 -49.19 49.57
C LEU A 47 32.13 -48.27 48.35
N GLU A 48 33.03 -48.49 47.38
CA GLU A 48 33.22 -47.65 46.19
C GLU A 48 32.21 -48.01 45.10
N GLY A 49 31.49 -47.02 44.57
CA GLY A 49 30.67 -47.22 43.36
C GLY A 49 29.94 -45.95 42.93
N PRO A 50 29.57 -45.83 41.64
CA PRO A 50 28.92 -44.63 41.14
C PRO A 50 27.53 -44.41 41.76
N TRP A 51 27.00 -43.19 41.66
CA TRP A 51 25.63 -42.91 42.11
C TRP A 51 24.63 -43.91 41.51
N GLY A 52 23.79 -44.51 42.35
CA GLY A 52 22.74 -45.42 41.90
C GLY A 52 23.22 -46.85 41.61
N ALA A 53 24.49 -47.16 41.88
CA ALA A 53 25.05 -48.52 41.72
C ALA A 53 24.49 -49.56 42.69
N GLY A 54 23.69 -49.18 43.70
CA GLY A 54 23.09 -50.11 44.68
C GLY A 54 23.86 -50.26 46.00
N LYS A 55 24.68 -49.28 46.38
CA LYS A 55 25.49 -49.30 47.63
C LYS A 55 24.66 -49.57 48.89
N SER A 56 23.55 -48.85 49.08
CA SER A 56 22.66 -49.08 50.23
C SER A 56 21.99 -50.46 50.21
N THR A 57 21.69 -51.01 49.02
CA THR A 57 21.20 -52.40 48.86
C THR A 57 22.26 -53.41 49.29
N VAL A 58 23.53 -53.20 48.91
CA VAL A 58 24.65 -54.05 49.33
C VAL A 58 24.83 -54.02 50.86
N ILE A 59 24.73 -52.84 51.49
CA ILE A 59 24.81 -52.69 52.95
C ILE A 59 23.64 -53.40 53.64
N HIS A 60 22.42 -53.27 53.10
CA HIS A 60 21.24 -53.95 53.64
C HIS A 60 21.38 -55.49 53.58
N LEU A 61 21.79 -56.02 52.43
CA LEU A 61 22.04 -57.46 52.24
C LEU A 61 23.17 -57.98 53.15
N ALA A 62 24.24 -57.21 53.32
CA ALA A 62 25.33 -57.55 54.23
C ALA A 62 24.88 -57.55 55.70
N SER A 63 24.06 -56.57 56.11
CA SER A 63 23.49 -56.51 57.46
C SER A 63 22.62 -57.72 57.78
N LYS A 64 21.83 -58.22 56.82
CA LYS A 64 21.03 -59.44 56.99
C LYS A 64 21.92 -60.66 57.25
N ARG A 65 22.96 -60.84 56.44
CA ARG A 65 23.93 -61.95 56.59
C ARG A 65 24.72 -61.90 57.89
N LEU A 66 25.08 -60.71 58.36
CA LEU A 66 25.81 -60.51 59.62
C LEU A 66 24.95 -60.83 60.86
N GLY A 67 23.63 -60.66 60.76
CA GLY A 67 22.69 -61.02 61.83
C GLY A 67 22.38 -62.52 61.94
N GLU A 68 22.64 -63.29 60.88
CA GLU A 68 22.32 -64.73 60.76
C GLU A 68 23.50 -65.65 61.13
N LYS A 69 24.67 -65.11 61.52
CA LYS A 69 25.91 -65.89 61.74
C LYS A 69 25.94 -66.55 63.13
N GLU A 70 26.00 -67.88 63.20
CA GLU A 70 26.11 -68.63 64.47
C GLU A 70 27.55 -68.67 65.02
N GLY A 71 27.73 -68.49 66.34
CA GLY A 71 29.00 -68.73 67.04
C GLY A 71 29.79 -67.51 67.54
N GLY A 72 29.19 -66.31 67.60
CA GLY A 72 29.82 -65.10 68.16
C GLY A 72 28.80 -64.04 68.59
N PRO A 73 29.23 -62.92 69.20
CA PRO A 73 28.33 -61.79 69.50
C PRO A 73 27.71 -61.23 68.22
N PRO A 74 26.41 -60.90 68.19
CA PRO A 74 25.74 -60.41 66.99
C PRO A 74 26.31 -59.04 66.55
N TYR A 75 26.32 -58.78 65.25
CA TYR A 75 26.69 -57.48 64.71
C TYR A 75 25.46 -56.58 64.60
N CYS A 76 25.56 -55.38 65.15
CA CYS A 76 24.52 -54.37 65.08
C CYS A 76 24.99 -53.21 64.19
N VAL A 77 24.23 -52.94 63.13
CA VAL A 77 24.53 -51.88 62.17
C VAL A 77 23.78 -50.60 62.56
N PHE A 78 24.52 -49.53 62.79
CA PHE A 78 24.00 -48.17 62.96
C PHE A 78 24.31 -47.37 61.69
N THR A 79 23.29 -46.82 61.04
CA THR A 79 23.47 -45.99 59.84
C THR A 79 23.25 -44.53 60.20
N PHE A 80 24.19 -43.68 59.83
CA PHE A 80 24.16 -42.25 60.02
C PHE A 80 24.20 -41.56 58.65
N ASP A 81 23.21 -40.70 58.39
CA ASP A 81 23.10 -39.98 57.13
C ASP A 81 23.88 -38.66 57.20
N LEU A 82 25.00 -38.59 56.50
CA LEU A 82 25.86 -37.39 56.53
C LEU A 82 25.19 -36.16 55.92
N TRP A 83 24.22 -36.34 55.02
CA TRP A 83 23.57 -35.25 54.29
C TRP A 83 22.51 -34.52 55.12
N LEU A 84 21.86 -35.20 56.07
CA LEU A 84 20.79 -34.62 56.90
C LEU A 84 21.28 -33.64 57.96
N HIS A 85 22.60 -33.52 58.16
CA HIS A 85 23.19 -32.75 59.25
C HIS A 85 24.08 -31.61 58.76
N ASN A 86 24.12 -30.55 59.57
CA ASN A 86 25.04 -29.45 59.32
C ASN A 86 26.49 -29.93 59.49
N PRO A 87 27.37 -29.76 58.48
CA PRO A 87 28.78 -30.14 58.55
C PRO A 87 29.52 -29.63 59.81
N ASN A 88 29.16 -28.44 60.29
CA ASN A 88 29.80 -27.79 61.44
C ASN A 88 29.41 -28.39 62.81
N LEU A 89 28.36 -29.22 62.86
CA LEU A 89 27.83 -29.84 64.09
C LEU A 89 27.75 -31.37 63.98
N LEU A 90 28.47 -31.97 63.02
CA LEU A 90 28.34 -33.37 62.64
C LEU A 90 28.57 -34.34 63.82
N LYS A 91 29.63 -34.12 64.62
CA LYS A 91 29.96 -34.98 65.78
C LYS A 91 28.88 -34.95 66.86
N LEU A 92 28.32 -33.76 67.11
CA LEU A 92 27.25 -33.59 68.07
C LEU A 92 25.98 -34.33 67.60
N ALA A 93 25.60 -34.13 66.34
CA ALA A 93 24.45 -34.81 65.73
C ALA A 93 24.64 -36.34 65.75
N PHE A 94 25.82 -36.82 65.38
CA PHE A 94 26.17 -38.24 65.42
C PHE A 94 26.04 -38.84 66.83
N MET A 95 26.55 -38.16 67.87
CA MET A 95 26.39 -38.63 69.24
C MET A 95 24.94 -38.66 69.71
N GLU A 96 24.15 -37.63 69.38
CA GLU A 96 22.72 -37.56 69.73
C GLU A 96 21.93 -38.70 69.07
N GLU A 97 22.11 -38.92 67.77
CA GLU A 97 21.43 -39.99 67.03
C GLU A 97 21.88 -41.37 67.48
N PHE A 98 23.18 -41.55 67.71
CA PHE A 98 23.71 -42.82 68.19
C PHE A 98 23.16 -43.15 69.58
N LEU A 99 23.11 -42.17 70.49
CA LEU A 99 22.54 -42.34 71.82
C LEU A 99 21.03 -42.65 71.77
N ALA A 100 20.28 -41.97 70.92
CA ALA A 100 18.85 -42.21 70.73
C ALA A 100 18.58 -43.61 70.14
N TRP A 101 19.36 -44.02 69.13
CA TRP A 101 19.28 -45.36 68.55
C TRP A 101 19.66 -46.45 69.57
N ALA A 102 20.72 -46.21 70.35
CA ALA A 102 21.17 -47.15 71.37
C ALA A 102 20.12 -47.32 72.49
N LYS A 103 19.37 -46.27 72.83
CA LYS A 103 18.19 -46.38 73.69
C LYS A 103 17.08 -47.19 73.04
N ALA A 104 16.71 -46.89 71.80
CA ALA A 104 15.61 -47.56 71.10
C ALA A 104 15.84 -49.08 70.92
N LYS A 105 17.10 -49.53 70.95
CA LYS A 105 17.50 -50.95 70.91
C LYS A 105 17.75 -51.57 72.29
N ASP A 106 17.44 -50.85 73.38
CA ASP A 106 17.68 -51.25 74.77
C ASP A 106 19.16 -51.61 75.05
N PHE A 107 20.11 -50.84 74.50
CA PHE A 107 21.54 -50.96 74.79
C PHE A 107 21.98 -50.06 75.96
N VAL A 108 21.28 -48.95 76.18
CA VAL A 108 21.60 -47.95 77.21
C VAL A 108 20.38 -47.71 78.10
N ASP A 109 20.59 -47.63 79.41
CA ASP A 109 19.58 -47.31 80.42
C ASP A 109 19.30 -45.81 80.54
N GLU A 110 18.17 -45.42 81.16
CA GLU A 110 17.76 -44.02 81.27
C GLU A 110 18.77 -43.14 82.03
N ASP A 111 19.47 -43.69 83.02
CA ASP A 111 20.45 -42.95 83.80
C ASP A 111 21.69 -42.67 82.98
N THR A 112 22.22 -43.68 82.28
CA THR A 112 23.31 -43.50 81.32
C THR A 112 22.91 -42.53 80.20
N GLN A 113 21.67 -42.57 79.72
CA GLN A 113 21.20 -41.61 78.72
C GLN A 113 21.20 -40.18 79.26
N LYS A 114 20.70 -39.95 80.48
CA LYS A 114 20.70 -38.63 81.12
C LYS A 114 22.12 -38.12 81.35
N GLU A 115 23.05 -38.99 81.73
CA GLU A 115 24.47 -38.65 81.90
C GLU A 115 25.06 -38.10 80.60
N PHE A 116 24.98 -38.85 79.49
CA PHE A 116 25.50 -38.41 78.20
C PHE A 116 24.72 -37.22 77.61
N LEU A 117 23.40 -37.15 77.81
CA LEU A 117 22.60 -35.98 77.40
C LEU A 117 22.97 -34.72 78.19
N THR A 118 23.33 -34.83 79.47
CA THR A 118 23.77 -33.67 80.27
C THR A 118 25.10 -33.15 79.74
N VAL A 119 26.04 -34.04 79.42
CA VAL A 119 27.32 -33.70 78.76
C VAL A 119 27.10 -33.02 77.40
N LEU A 120 26.10 -33.45 76.64
CA LEU A 120 25.73 -32.84 75.35
C LEU A 120 24.93 -31.53 75.50
N ALA A 121 24.15 -31.37 76.57
CA ALA A 121 23.24 -30.25 76.81
C ALA A 121 23.91 -29.03 77.47
N ASP A 122 24.97 -29.22 78.28
CA ASP A 122 25.69 -28.15 79.00
C ASP A 122 26.42 -27.17 78.04
N LYS A 123 26.34 -27.41 76.73
CA LYS A 123 26.94 -26.61 75.65
C LYS A 123 25.92 -25.84 74.80
N ARG A 124 24.67 -25.69 75.25
CA ARG A 124 23.66 -24.80 74.63
C ARG A 124 23.82 -23.36 75.14
N ILE A 125 24.16 -22.41 74.25
CA ILE A 125 24.09 -20.98 74.57
C ILE A 125 22.70 -20.48 74.15
N THR A 126 21.89 -20.02 75.11
CA THR A 126 20.62 -19.34 74.82
C THR A 126 20.90 -17.88 74.47
N SER A 127 21.08 -17.59 73.18
CA SER A 127 21.16 -16.21 72.69
C SER A 127 19.75 -15.65 72.49
N ARG A 128 19.37 -14.65 73.31
CA ARG A 128 18.11 -13.90 73.15
C ARG A 128 18.29 -12.87 72.01
N VAL A 129 17.92 -13.23 70.79
CA VAL A 129 18.06 -12.31 69.63
C VAL A 129 16.86 -11.37 69.56
N HIS A 130 17.03 -10.14 70.04
CA HIS A 130 16.07 -9.06 69.81
C HIS A 130 16.27 -8.46 68.42
N ASN A 131 15.45 -8.86 67.45
CA ASN A 131 15.44 -8.23 66.13
C ASN A 131 14.64 -6.91 66.18
N ASN A 132 15.27 -5.85 66.69
CA ASN A 132 14.68 -4.51 66.68
C ASN A 132 15.07 -3.79 65.37
N ARG A 133 14.17 -3.76 64.38
CA ARG A 133 14.23 -2.72 63.34
C ARG A 133 13.91 -1.37 63.99
N MET A 134 14.94 -0.61 64.32
CA MET A 134 14.76 0.79 64.71
C MET A 134 14.61 1.63 63.44
N PHE A 135 13.56 2.45 63.37
CA PHE A 135 13.50 3.51 62.37
C PHE A 135 14.66 4.48 62.62
N GLY A 136 15.44 4.77 61.57
CA GLY A 136 16.44 5.84 61.60
C GLY A 136 15.77 7.19 61.90
N LEU A 137 16.57 8.19 62.32
CA LEU A 137 16.09 9.55 62.58
C LEU A 137 15.22 10.12 61.44
N SER A 138 15.59 9.82 60.20
CA SER A 138 14.85 10.19 59.00
C SER A 138 13.49 9.50 58.90
N GLY A 139 13.40 8.20 59.21
CA GLY A 139 12.13 7.46 59.21
C GLY A 139 11.12 8.00 60.23
N ILE A 140 11.60 8.43 61.39
CA ILE A 140 10.76 9.10 62.40
C ILE A 140 10.26 10.47 61.91
N PHE A 141 11.13 11.23 61.24
CA PHE A 141 10.77 12.52 60.65
C PHE A 141 9.66 12.38 59.60
N TYR A 142 9.75 11.40 58.69
CA TYR A 142 8.71 11.15 57.69
C TYR A 142 7.40 10.66 58.29
N LEU A 143 7.44 9.82 59.32
CA LEU A 143 6.23 9.33 60.01
C LEU A 143 5.46 10.49 60.68
N LEU A 144 6.18 11.49 61.20
CA LEU A 144 5.59 12.69 61.78
C LEU A 144 5.05 13.67 60.71
N LEU A 145 5.60 13.65 59.50
CA LEU A 145 5.20 14.52 58.39
C LEU A 145 4.01 13.98 57.59
N LEU A 146 3.77 12.66 57.62
CA LEU A 146 2.72 11.99 56.86
C LEU A 146 1.31 12.61 57.04
N PRO A 147 0.87 12.97 58.26
CA PRO A 147 -0.44 13.58 58.48
C PRO A 147 -0.54 15.05 58.01
N LEU A 148 0.59 15.69 57.69
CA LEU A 148 0.64 17.07 57.17
C LEU A 148 0.48 17.13 55.64
N LEU A 149 0.60 16.00 54.94
CA LEU A 149 0.45 15.92 53.48
C LEU A 149 -0.90 16.42 52.95
N PRO A 150 -2.06 16.13 53.58
CA PRO A 150 -3.34 16.68 53.13
C PRO A 150 -3.41 18.21 53.24
N LEU A 151 -2.74 18.81 54.24
CA LEU A 151 -2.63 20.26 54.37
C LEU A 151 -1.72 20.86 53.29
N ALA A 152 -0.58 20.23 53.02
CA ALA A 152 0.33 20.65 51.95
C ALA A 152 -0.34 20.55 50.57
N TYR A 153 -1.11 19.49 50.33
CA TYR A 153 -1.88 19.30 49.10
C TYR A 153 -3.01 20.34 48.95
N ALA A 154 -3.73 20.65 50.03
CA ALA A 154 -4.73 21.71 50.03
C ALA A 154 -4.10 23.08 49.70
N TRP A 155 -2.90 23.36 50.24
CA TRP A 155 -2.15 24.60 50.01
C TRP A 155 -1.59 24.72 48.58
N LEU A 156 -1.23 23.59 47.95
CA LEU A 156 -0.72 23.52 46.57
C LEU A 156 -1.82 23.34 45.51
N SER A 157 -3.08 23.18 45.93
CA SER A 157 -4.18 22.93 44.99
C SER A 157 -4.47 24.15 44.10
N PRO A 158 -4.83 23.96 42.82
CA PRO A 158 -5.12 25.07 41.88
C PRO A 158 -6.24 26.02 42.30
N LEU A 159 -7.06 25.63 43.29
CA LEU A 159 -8.07 26.46 43.93
C LEU A 159 -7.47 27.66 44.68
N ALA A 160 -6.21 27.57 45.13
CA ALA A 160 -5.48 28.70 45.73
C ALA A 160 -4.96 29.70 44.68
N PHE A 161 -4.92 29.33 43.39
CA PHE A 161 -4.31 30.12 42.31
C PHE A 161 -5.28 30.51 41.17
N SER A 162 -6.59 30.24 41.28
CA SER A 162 -7.57 30.66 40.26
C SER A 162 -8.07 32.11 40.45
N GLY A 163 -7.28 33.08 39.96
CA GLY A 163 -7.75 34.05 38.95
C GLY A 163 -8.92 35.01 39.20
N LYS A 164 -9.33 35.35 40.43
CA LYS A 164 -10.09 36.60 40.70
C LYS A 164 -9.66 37.25 42.02
N GLY A 165 -8.90 38.35 41.91
CA GLY A 165 -8.72 39.34 42.98
C GLY A 165 -7.44 39.23 43.83
N ILE A 166 -6.26 39.19 43.21
CA ILE A 166 -4.96 39.38 43.90
C ILE A 166 -4.66 40.89 44.00
N SER A 167 -5.25 41.58 44.98
CA SER A 167 -4.79 42.93 45.33
C SER A 167 -4.88 43.29 46.82
N SER A 168 -5.01 42.31 47.71
CA SER A 168 -4.73 42.52 49.13
C SER A 168 -4.25 41.21 49.75
N VAL A 169 -3.36 41.32 50.73
CA VAL A 169 -2.75 40.22 51.50
C VAL A 169 -1.41 39.72 50.93
N ILE A 170 -0.48 40.66 50.72
CA ILE A 170 0.92 40.42 51.10
C ILE A 170 1.11 41.14 52.44
N PHE A 171 1.02 40.36 53.53
CA PHE A 171 1.37 40.63 54.93
C PHE A 171 0.98 41.99 55.54
N PRO A 172 0.20 41.98 56.64
CA PRO A 172 0.91 42.04 57.93
C PRO A 172 0.29 41.19 59.06
N ALA A 173 1.18 40.77 59.97
CA ALA A 173 1.01 40.68 61.42
C ALA A 173 -0.32 40.16 62.01
N ILE A 174 -0.22 39.03 62.74
CA ILE A 174 -0.99 38.69 63.95
C ILE A 174 -2.47 39.16 63.90
N GLY A 175 -3.29 38.45 63.13
CA GLY A 175 -4.73 38.64 63.11
C GLY A 175 -5.41 37.32 62.81
N TRP A 176 -6.25 36.85 63.72
CA TRP A 176 -7.02 35.62 63.59
C TRP A 176 -7.87 35.67 62.32
N SER A 177 -7.47 34.95 61.27
CA SER A 177 -8.35 34.65 60.14
C SER A 177 -9.42 33.68 60.65
N THR A 178 -10.64 34.17 60.84
CA THR A 178 -11.80 33.42 61.35
C THR A 178 -12.39 32.43 60.33
N ASP A 179 -11.54 31.82 59.50
CA ASP A 179 -11.96 30.77 58.60
C ASP A 179 -12.12 29.46 59.39
N PRO A 180 -13.35 28.93 59.54
CA PRO A 180 -13.61 27.75 60.37
C PRO A 180 -12.77 26.53 59.96
N ALA A 181 -12.41 26.43 58.67
CA ALA A 181 -11.60 25.33 58.16
C ALA A 181 -10.13 25.43 58.61
N TYR A 182 -9.58 26.65 58.71
CA TYR A 182 -8.23 26.87 59.20
C TYR A 182 -8.14 26.66 60.72
N ILE A 183 -9.17 27.09 61.45
CA ILE A 183 -9.27 26.84 62.90
C ILE A 183 -9.46 25.34 63.19
N ALA A 184 -10.30 24.64 62.43
CA ALA A 184 -10.50 23.20 62.57
C ALA A 184 -9.22 22.41 62.30
N SER A 185 -8.46 22.77 61.26
CA SER A 185 -7.18 22.13 60.96
C SER A 185 -6.10 22.42 62.01
N LEU A 186 -6.03 23.65 62.54
CA LEU A 186 -5.16 23.98 63.67
C LEU A 186 -5.52 23.22 64.96
N ILE A 187 -6.82 23.03 65.24
CA ILE A 187 -7.29 22.26 66.40
C ILE A 187 -6.95 20.78 66.24
N VAL A 188 -7.17 20.20 65.05
CA VAL A 188 -6.81 18.79 64.76
C VAL A 188 -5.28 18.61 64.84
N PHE A 189 -4.51 19.58 64.37
CA PHE A 189 -3.05 19.55 64.46
C PHE A 189 -2.55 19.68 65.92
N ALA A 190 -3.13 20.58 66.71
CA ALA A 190 -2.83 20.73 68.13
C ALA A 190 -3.20 19.47 68.93
N LEU A 191 -4.37 18.88 68.65
CA LEU A 191 -4.81 17.62 69.26
C LEU A 191 -3.89 16.45 68.89
N TYR A 192 -3.42 16.39 67.64
CA TYR A 192 -2.47 15.38 67.20
C TYR A 192 -1.11 15.53 67.89
N ILE A 193 -0.58 16.75 68.02
CA ILE A 193 0.68 16.99 68.75
C ILE A 193 0.55 16.63 70.23
N VAL A 194 -0.56 17.01 70.87
CA VAL A 194 -0.81 16.68 72.28
C VAL A 194 -0.97 15.16 72.46
N PHE A 195 -1.67 14.48 71.55
CA PHE A 195 -1.82 13.03 71.57
C PHE A 195 -0.48 12.30 71.37
N ALA A 196 0.33 12.75 70.40
CA ALA A 196 1.66 12.22 70.15
C ALA A 196 2.60 12.48 71.35
N ALA A 197 2.59 13.68 71.92
CA ALA A 197 3.39 14.04 73.08
C ALA A 197 2.96 13.26 74.35
N ALA A 198 1.66 13.03 74.55
CA ALA A 198 1.14 12.23 75.67
C ALA A 198 1.50 10.75 75.55
N LEU A 199 1.45 10.18 74.34
CA LEU A 199 1.90 8.81 74.07
C LEU A 199 3.40 8.63 74.30
N ILE A 200 4.21 9.58 73.85
CA ILE A 200 5.66 9.55 74.02
C ILE A 200 6.02 9.78 75.50
N GLY A 201 5.40 10.77 76.15
CA GLY A 201 5.66 11.16 77.54
C GLY A 201 5.23 10.13 78.58
N SER A 202 4.08 9.47 78.38
CA SER A 202 3.60 8.41 79.28
C SER A 202 4.53 7.18 79.29
N LYS A 203 5.17 6.86 78.16
CA LYS A 203 6.14 5.76 78.08
C LYS A 203 7.56 6.18 78.49
N LEU A 204 7.95 7.46 78.35
CA LEU A 204 9.23 7.97 78.85
C LEU A 204 9.30 7.98 80.39
N LYS A 205 8.17 8.18 81.06
CA LYS A 205 8.09 8.28 82.52
C LYS A 205 8.22 6.94 83.24
N ASN A 206 7.98 5.81 82.56
CA ASN A 206 7.92 4.49 83.19
C ASN A 206 9.14 3.59 82.99
N ARG A 207 10.07 3.89 82.08
CA ARG A 207 11.34 3.17 81.93
C ARG A 207 12.34 4.13 81.30
N GLY A 208 13.45 4.44 81.98
CA GLY A 208 14.45 5.44 81.58
C GLY A 208 15.16 5.17 80.25
N GLN A 209 14.42 5.14 79.14
CA GLN A 209 14.89 4.93 77.77
C GLN A 209 14.70 6.21 76.94
N GLY A 210 15.64 6.46 76.02
CA GLY A 210 15.67 7.65 75.18
C GLY A 210 14.49 7.75 74.21
N TRP A 211 14.12 8.98 73.86
CA TRP A 211 12.92 9.32 73.07
C TRP A 211 12.73 8.52 71.76
N ARG A 212 13.81 8.10 71.10
CA ARG A 212 13.77 7.27 69.89
C ARG A 212 13.09 5.90 70.10
N HIS A 213 13.25 5.30 71.28
CA HIS A 213 12.59 4.02 71.61
C HIS A 213 11.09 4.20 71.86
N ALA A 214 10.67 5.35 72.40
CA ALA A 214 9.27 5.66 72.62
C ALA A 214 8.52 5.86 71.29
N VAL A 215 9.10 6.59 70.33
CA VAL A 215 8.48 6.83 69.01
C VAL A 215 8.39 5.56 68.17
N SER A 216 9.47 4.77 68.11
CA SER A 216 9.45 3.49 67.40
C SER A 216 8.45 2.49 67.98
N SER A 217 8.27 2.49 69.31
CA SER A 217 7.27 1.63 69.97
C SER A 217 5.82 2.06 69.73
N ALA A 218 5.56 3.36 69.58
CA ALA A 218 4.21 3.87 69.27
C ALA A 218 3.79 3.54 67.82
N SER A 219 4.74 3.54 66.87
CA SER A 219 4.47 3.18 65.46
C SER A 219 4.01 1.73 65.26
N ARG A 220 4.33 0.83 66.20
CA ARG A 220 3.87 -0.57 66.19
C ARG A 220 2.35 -0.72 66.40
N MET A 221 1.66 0.32 66.90
CA MET A 221 0.20 0.30 67.02
C MET A 221 -0.51 0.60 65.68
N PHE A 222 0.20 1.15 64.69
CA PHE A 222 -0.36 1.51 63.38
C PHE A 222 -0.03 0.52 62.26
N THR A 223 0.90 -0.41 62.49
CA THR A 223 1.24 -1.48 61.56
C THR A 223 0.65 -2.78 62.09
N ARG A 224 -0.36 -3.31 61.39
CA ARG A 224 -1.02 -4.58 61.72
C ARG A 224 -0.18 -5.75 61.20
N ASP A 225 1.07 -5.81 61.61
CA ASP A 225 1.91 -7.00 61.47
C ASP A 225 1.89 -7.77 62.78
N SER A 226 1.65 -9.07 62.62
CA SER A 226 1.32 -10.11 63.59
C SER A 226 2.28 -10.26 64.77
N ASP A 227 1.71 -10.85 65.82
CA ASP A 227 2.27 -11.28 67.09
C ASP A 227 3.77 -11.63 67.08
N PHE A 228 4.49 -11.09 68.07
CA PHE A 228 5.79 -11.60 68.47
C PHE A 228 5.58 -12.98 69.13
N ASP A 229 5.82 -14.06 68.39
CA ASP A 229 6.13 -15.33 69.04
C ASP A 229 7.53 -15.23 69.65
N GLU A 230 7.59 -15.31 70.98
CA GLU A 230 8.82 -15.47 71.73
C GLU A 230 9.31 -16.92 71.49
N VAL A 231 9.97 -17.15 70.35
CA VAL A 231 10.60 -18.45 70.07
C VAL A 231 11.99 -18.44 70.69
N ASP A 232 12.15 -19.18 71.79
CA ASP A 232 13.47 -19.55 72.33
C ASP A 232 14.24 -20.36 71.26
N GLN A 233 15.02 -19.70 70.42
CA GLN A 233 15.95 -20.39 69.53
C GLN A 233 17.23 -20.74 70.29
N SER A 234 17.37 -21.99 70.71
CA SER A 234 18.66 -22.53 71.17
C SER A 234 19.60 -22.68 69.97
N VAL A 235 20.44 -21.68 69.71
CA VAL A 235 21.47 -21.77 68.66
C VAL A 235 22.61 -22.66 69.17
N ARG A 236 22.87 -23.77 68.46
CA ARG A 236 23.96 -24.72 68.75
C ARG A 236 25.21 -24.23 68.02
N GLU A 237 26.24 -23.79 68.74
CA GLU A 237 27.36 -23.07 68.11
C GLU A 237 28.73 -23.77 68.15
N ARG A 238 28.89 -24.97 68.74
CA ARG A 238 30.22 -25.61 68.71
C ARG A 238 30.22 -27.14 68.74
N ASN A 239 30.89 -27.74 67.74
CA ASN A 239 31.28 -29.15 67.76
C ASN A 239 32.27 -29.41 68.93
N PRO A 240 32.23 -30.58 69.58
CA PRO A 240 33.21 -30.96 70.60
C PRO A 240 34.63 -31.03 70.01
N THR A 241 35.65 -30.79 70.85
CA THR A 241 37.05 -31.02 70.45
C THR A 241 37.27 -32.52 70.16
N ASN A 242 38.26 -32.85 69.32
CA ASN A 242 38.50 -34.25 68.92
C ASN A 242 38.76 -35.17 70.12
N GLU A 243 39.50 -34.69 71.13
CA GLU A 243 39.82 -35.46 72.33
C GLU A 243 38.60 -35.67 73.24
N GLU A 244 37.80 -34.63 73.46
CA GLU A 244 36.55 -34.71 74.23
C GLU A 244 35.55 -35.65 73.55
N PHE A 245 35.35 -35.48 72.24
CA PHE A 245 34.47 -36.34 71.45
C PHE A 245 34.89 -37.80 71.57
N GLN A 246 36.17 -38.11 71.37
CA GLN A 246 36.68 -39.49 71.42
C GLN A 246 36.50 -40.12 72.80
N THR A 247 36.75 -39.35 73.87
CA THR A 247 36.59 -39.84 75.25
C THR A 247 35.15 -40.26 75.52
N HIS A 248 34.18 -39.38 75.20
CA HIS A 248 32.77 -39.66 75.45
C HIS A 248 32.19 -40.69 74.48
N PHE A 249 32.56 -40.64 73.19
CA PHE A 249 32.10 -41.59 72.20
C PHE A 249 32.59 -43.01 72.52
N ARG A 250 33.87 -43.20 72.86
CA ARG A 250 34.39 -44.53 73.24
C ARG A 250 33.83 -45.05 74.55
N ALA A 251 33.55 -44.16 75.51
CA ALA A 251 32.83 -44.55 76.73
C ALA A 251 31.41 -45.06 76.43
N LEU A 252 30.69 -44.40 75.51
CA LEU A 252 29.37 -44.83 75.07
C LEU A 252 29.44 -46.15 74.28
N VAL A 253 30.39 -46.28 73.35
CA VAL A 253 30.60 -47.50 72.55
C VAL A 253 30.96 -48.70 73.44
N SER A 254 31.84 -48.54 74.43
CA SER A 254 32.19 -49.62 75.36
C SER A 254 31.01 -50.07 76.20
N ARG A 255 30.14 -49.14 76.61
CA ARG A 255 28.88 -49.45 77.31
C ARG A 255 27.89 -50.23 76.43
N VAL A 256 27.78 -49.87 75.14
CA VAL A 256 26.89 -50.54 74.18
C VAL A 256 27.41 -51.93 73.81
N GLN A 257 28.70 -52.05 73.49
CA GLN A 257 29.31 -53.33 73.07
C GLN A 257 29.42 -54.34 74.21
N SER A 258 29.63 -53.88 75.46
CA SER A 258 29.70 -54.77 76.62
C SER A 258 28.38 -55.49 76.95
N LYS A 259 27.23 -54.99 76.47
CA LYS A 259 25.90 -55.56 76.76
C LYS A 259 25.36 -56.51 75.69
N LYS A 260 25.50 -56.22 74.39
CA LYS A 260 24.70 -56.93 73.35
C LYS A 260 25.34 -57.15 71.96
N GLY A 261 26.63 -56.89 71.71
CA GLY A 261 27.25 -57.27 70.43
C GLY A 261 28.34 -56.33 69.89
N ARG A 262 28.86 -56.64 68.69
CA ARG A 262 29.84 -55.78 67.98
C ARG A 262 29.10 -54.73 67.16
N MET A 263 29.62 -53.50 67.14
CA MET A 263 28.98 -52.37 66.46
C MET A 263 29.63 -52.07 65.13
N VAL A 264 28.81 -51.82 64.11
CA VAL A 264 29.23 -51.37 62.78
C VAL A 264 28.56 -50.04 62.49
N PHE A 265 29.36 -49.01 62.19
CA PHE A 265 28.91 -47.65 61.91
C PHE A 265 28.93 -47.41 60.40
N VAL A 266 27.78 -47.17 59.78
CA VAL A 266 27.67 -46.82 58.37
C VAL A 266 27.50 -45.32 58.24
N PHE A 267 28.40 -44.64 57.53
CA PHE A 267 28.29 -43.21 57.22
C PHE A 267 27.84 -43.05 55.76
N ASP A 268 26.53 -42.99 55.54
CA ASP A 268 25.93 -42.98 54.19
C ASP A 268 25.80 -41.56 53.62
N ASN A 269 25.56 -41.45 52.32
CA ASN A 269 25.25 -40.22 51.57
C ASN A 269 26.34 -39.13 51.58
N ILE A 270 27.61 -39.49 51.74
CA ILE A 270 28.71 -38.51 51.58
C ILE A 270 28.72 -37.88 50.18
N ASP A 271 28.34 -38.65 49.16
CA ASP A 271 28.26 -38.21 47.76
C ASP A 271 27.11 -37.22 47.49
N ARG A 272 26.21 -36.99 48.46
CA ARG A 272 25.10 -36.02 48.32
C ARG A 272 25.42 -34.64 48.89
N LEU A 273 26.54 -34.51 49.59
CA LEU A 273 27.01 -33.23 50.12
C LEU A 273 27.54 -32.36 48.98
N SER A 274 27.44 -31.04 49.09
CA SER A 274 28.06 -30.14 48.12
C SER A 274 29.58 -30.32 48.09
N VAL A 275 30.20 -30.06 46.94
CA VAL A 275 31.65 -30.15 46.71
C VAL A 275 32.45 -29.46 47.82
N ASP A 276 32.03 -28.26 48.26
CA ASP A 276 32.72 -27.50 49.30
C ASP A 276 32.58 -28.09 50.72
N ALA A 277 31.49 -28.83 50.98
CA ALA A 277 31.22 -29.43 52.29
C ALA A 277 31.92 -30.79 52.47
N VAL A 278 32.22 -31.49 51.37
CA VAL A 278 32.84 -32.82 51.38
C VAL A 278 34.17 -32.83 52.15
N PRO A 279 35.16 -31.93 51.93
CA PRO A 279 36.42 -31.96 52.68
C PRO A 279 36.24 -31.80 54.19
N LEU A 280 35.32 -30.94 54.61
CA LEU A 280 35.02 -30.68 56.03
C LEU A 280 34.37 -31.91 56.68
N VAL A 281 33.31 -32.45 56.06
CA VAL A 281 32.63 -33.66 56.57
C VAL A 281 33.56 -34.87 56.55
N TRP A 282 34.40 -35.01 55.52
CA TRP A 282 35.38 -36.09 55.41
C TRP A 282 36.40 -36.05 56.55
N SER A 283 36.90 -34.86 56.90
CA SER A 283 37.81 -34.64 58.04
C SER A 283 37.14 -34.97 59.38
N GLU A 284 35.91 -34.48 59.59
CA GLU A 284 35.13 -34.73 60.80
C GLU A 284 34.80 -36.22 60.94
N MET A 285 34.32 -36.88 59.89
CA MET A 285 34.06 -38.32 59.84
C MET A 285 35.34 -39.12 60.15
N ARG A 286 36.47 -38.78 59.52
CA ARG A 286 37.75 -39.43 59.78
C ARG A 286 38.15 -39.29 61.24
N SER A 287 37.93 -38.14 61.87
CA SER A 287 38.22 -37.96 63.30
C SER A 287 37.38 -38.84 64.24
N ILE A 288 36.27 -39.44 63.77
CA ILE A 288 35.44 -40.37 64.54
C ILE A 288 36.13 -41.73 64.72
N TYR A 289 36.88 -42.21 63.74
CA TYR A 289 37.54 -43.54 63.80
C TYR A 289 39.08 -43.51 63.71
N ALA A 290 39.74 -42.40 63.35
CA ALA A 290 41.17 -42.37 63.01
C ALA A 290 42.17 -42.35 64.18
N LEU A 291 41.73 -42.20 65.44
CA LEU A 291 42.64 -42.22 66.59
C LEU A 291 42.86 -43.66 67.09
N LYS A 292 43.87 -44.34 66.52
CA LYS A 292 44.43 -45.56 67.11
C LYS A 292 44.95 -45.22 68.51
N SER A 293 44.34 -45.76 69.56
CA SER A 293 44.74 -45.51 70.95
C SER A 293 46.24 -45.81 71.14
N ARG A 294 47.06 -44.78 71.30
CA ARG A 294 48.37 -44.91 71.95
C ARG A 294 48.14 -44.87 73.46
N GLY A 295 47.83 -46.03 74.05
CA GLY A 295 48.14 -46.28 75.46
C GLY A 295 46.99 -46.41 76.47
N ALA A 296 45.72 -46.50 76.08
CA ALA A 296 44.66 -46.90 77.02
C ALA A 296 43.68 -47.88 76.36
N SER A 297 43.77 -49.15 76.75
CA SER A 297 42.91 -50.24 76.30
C SER A 297 41.66 -50.33 77.19
N HIS A 298 40.55 -49.78 76.74
CA HIS A 298 39.23 -50.17 77.25
C HIS A 298 38.74 -51.39 76.45
N GLU A 299 38.48 -52.51 77.13
CA GLU A 299 37.83 -53.68 76.50
C GLU A 299 36.51 -53.27 75.83
N ASN A 300 36.25 -53.80 74.63
CA ASN A 300 35.03 -53.56 73.84
C ASN A 300 34.80 -52.12 73.35
N SER A 301 35.84 -51.36 73.02
CA SER A 301 35.74 -49.98 72.52
C SER A 301 36.12 -49.78 71.04
N SER A 302 36.16 -50.86 70.26
CA SER A 302 36.56 -50.86 68.84
C SER A 302 35.51 -50.23 67.93
N ILE A 303 35.93 -49.38 67.01
CA ILE A 303 35.05 -48.68 66.05
C ILE A 303 35.29 -49.22 64.64
N LEU A 304 34.30 -49.92 64.08
CA LEU A 304 34.32 -50.35 62.68
C LEU A 304 33.39 -49.48 61.85
N ALA A 305 33.94 -48.74 60.88
CA ALA A 305 33.19 -47.85 60.01
C ALA A 305 33.04 -48.41 58.59
N ILE A 306 31.88 -48.25 57.97
CA ILE A 306 31.62 -48.48 56.55
C ILE A 306 31.24 -47.15 55.92
N VAL A 307 31.91 -46.76 54.84
CA VAL A 307 31.62 -45.51 54.13
C VAL A 307 31.35 -45.83 52.67
N PRO A 308 30.09 -45.82 52.21
CA PRO A 308 29.78 -45.81 50.78
C PRO A 308 30.14 -44.47 50.16
N PHE A 309 30.87 -44.50 49.03
CA PHE A 309 31.26 -43.28 48.32
C PHE A 309 31.39 -43.51 46.80
N ASP A 310 31.37 -42.41 46.05
CA ASP A 310 31.64 -42.32 44.62
C ASP A 310 33.05 -41.75 44.45
N ARG A 311 33.93 -42.54 43.86
CA ARG A 311 35.34 -42.17 43.72
C ARG A 311 35.53 -40.90 42.91
N GLU A 312 34.83 -40.75 41.79
CA GLU A 312 35.00 -39.61 40.90
C GLU A 312 34.48 -38.34 41.58
N TYR A 313 33.29 -38.42 42.19
CA TYR A 313 32.70 -37.29 42.92
C TYR A 313 33.60 -36.79 44.06
N ILE A 314 34.14 -37.71 44.86
CA ILE A 314 35.03 -37.36 45.96
C ILE A 314 36.36 -36.78 45.43
N GLN A 315 36.91 -37.34 44.35
CA GLN A 315 38.14 -36.80 43.73
C GLN A 315 37.93 -35.38 43.20
N ASP A 316 36.81 -35.11 42.54
CA ASP A 316 36.45 -33.77 42.05
C ASP A 316 36.26 -32.80 43.22
N ALA A 317 35.59 -33.22 44.29
CA ALA A 317 35.39 -32.39 45.47
C ALA A 317 36.70 -31.97 46.16
N PHE A 318 37.71 -32.85 46.13
CA PHE A 318 39.07 -32.52 46.61
C PHE A 318 39.93 -31.78 45.57
N GLY A 319 39.52 -31.73 44.29
CA GLY A 319 40.24 -31.07 43.20
C GLY A 319 39.74 -29.67 42.84
N ALA A 320 38.45 -29.38 43.07
CA ALA A 320 37.80 -28.11 42.71
C ALA A 320 38.07 -26.94 43.68
N GLY A 321 38.74 -27.21 44.81
CA GLY A 321 39.22 -26.17 45.73
C GLY A 321 40.38 -25.37 45.12
N GLY A 322 40.05 -24.33 44.35
CA GLY A 322 41.02 -23.42 43.73
C GLY A 322 41.92 -22.67 44.73
N GLU A 323 43.17 -22.43 44.30
CA GLU A 323 44.10 -21.40 44.78
C GLU A 323 44.48 -21.35 46.27
N LEU A 324 44.85 -22.48 46.86
CA LEU A 324 45.78 -22.49 47.99
C LEU A 324 47.06 -23.23 47.60
N GLU A 325 48.08 -22.48 47.21
CA GLU A 325 49.47 -22.95 47.19
C GLU A 325 49.85 -23.41 48.61
N SER A 326 49.65 -24.69 48.89
CA SER A 326 50.18 -25.37 50.05
C SER A 326 50.72 -26.73 49.58
N PRO A 327 52.05 -26.89 49.44
CA PRO A 327 52.68 -28.07 48.82
C PRO A 327 52.66 -29.34 49.71
N ARG A 328 51.59 -29.59 50.47
CA ARG A 328 51.53 -30.67 51.47
C ARG A 328 50.19 -31.41 51.59
N MET A 329 49.35 -31.44 50.55
CA MET A 329 48.25 -32.39 50.50
C MET A 329 48.60 -33.56 49.56
N ASP A 330 48.56 -34.77 50.12
CA ASP A 330 48.64 -36.03 49.37
C ASP A 330 47.61 -36.03 48.22
N ARG A 331 47.93 -36.62 47.06
CA ARG A 331 46.96 -36.74 45.94
C ARG A 331 45.63 -37.34 46.45
N PRO A 332 44.45 -36.96 45.90
CA PRO A 332 43.15 -37.52 46.32
C PRO A 332 43.12 -39.06 46.41
N GLU A 333 43.85 -39.74 45.51
CA GLU A 333 44.00 -41.20 45.54
C GLU A 333 44.79 -41.73 46.75
N GLN A 334 45.80 -41.00 47.20
CA GLN A 334 46.56 -41.33 48.41
C GLN A 334 45.73 -41.05 49.67
N LEU A 335 44.86 -40.04 49.67
CA LEU A 335 43.91 -39.80 50.76
C LEU A 335 42.94 -40.97 50.91
N LEU A 336 42.29 -41.41 49.82
CA LEU A 336 41.38 -42.57 49.84
C LEU A 336 42.08 -43.85 50.32
N LYS A 337 43.29 -44.13 49.83
CA LYS A 337 44.10 -45.29 50.28
C LYS A 337 44.57 -45.21 51.73
N LYS A 338 44.70 -44.01 52.31
CA LYS A 338 45.08 -43.80 53.72
C LYS A 338 43.87 -43.77 54.65
N THR A 339 42.66 -43.66 54.10
CA THR A 339 41.41 -43.55 54.88
C THR A 339 40.78 -44.92 55.15
N PHE A 340 40.82 -45.85 54.20
CA PHE A 340 40.19 -47.16 54.31
C PHE A 340 41.23 -48.29 54.39
N ASP A 341 41.01 -49.24 55.30
CA ASP A 341 41.81 -50.46 55.43
C ASP A 341 41.45 -51.47 54.34
N ILE A 342 40.17 -51.53 53.94
CA ILE A 342 39.66 -52.37 52.84
C ILE A 342 38.71 -51.53 51.98
N THR A 343 38.77 -51.69 50.65
CA THR A 343 37.80 -51.07 49.73
C THR A 343 37.15 -52.13 48.84
N LEU A 344 35.82 -52.19 48.85
CA LEU A 344 35.01 -53.08 48.01
C LEU A 344 34.32 -52.25 46.93
N ARG A 345 34.30 -52.75 45.69
CA ARG A 345 33.70 -52.06 44.55
C ARG A 345 32.32 -52.61 44.21
N VAL A 346 31.32 -51.73 44.14
CA VAL A 346 29.96 -51.98 43.66
C VAL A 346 29.89 -51.54 42.20
N ALA A 347 29.74 -52.50 41.28
CA ALA A 347 29.56 -52.20 39.87
C ALA A 347 28.15 -51.61 39.60
N PRO A 348 28.00 -50.69 38.63
CA PRO A 348 26.69 -50.30 38.14
C PRO A 348 25.97 -51.51 37.50
N PRO A 349 24.63 -51.54 37.49
CA PRO A 349 23.87 -52.64 36.88
C PRO A 349 24.19 -52.76 35.37
N LEU A 350 24.28 -54.00 34.89
CA LEU A 350 24.60 -54.29 33.48
C LEU A 350 23.42 -53.95 32.55
N SER A 351 23.74 -53.44 31.36
CA SER A 351 22.82 -52.80 30.40
C SER A 351 21.77 -53.71 29.75
N THR A 352 21.85 -55.03 29.90
CA THR A 352 21.08 -55.97 29.08
C THR A 352 19.66 -56.29 29.60
N ASP A 353 19.29 -55.81 30.79
CA ASP A 353 18.16 -56.39 31.56
C ASP A 353 17.12 -55.37 32.06
N TRP A 354 17.24 -54.09 31.69
CA TRP A 354 16.36 -53.03 32.21
C TRP A 354 14.96 -53.04 31.58
N ARG A 355 14.78 -53.62 30.39
CA ARG A 355 13.46 -53.77 29.75
C ARG A 355 12.55 -54.67 30.56
N GLU A 356 13.03 -55.84 30.95
CA GLU A 356 12.27 -56.77 31.79
C GLU A 356 11.98 -56.16 33.16
N PHE A 357 12.94 -55.41 33.73
CA PHE A 357 12.71 -54.67 34.96
C PHE A 357 11.63 -53.59 34.80
N LEU A 358 11.66 -52.81 33.72
CA LEU A 358 10.62 -51.82 33.38
C LEU A 358 9.25 -52.50 33.22
N ASP A 359 9.16 -53.60 32.47
CA ASP A 359 7.91 -54.34 32.28
C ASP A 359 7.35 -54.83 33.62
N ARG A 360 8.19 -55.39 34.51
CA ARG A 360 7.79 -55.78 35.87
C ARG A 360 7.28 -54.59 36.70
N MET A 361 7.92 -53.42 36.59
CA MET A 361 7.48 -52.22 37.30
C MET A 361 6.16 -51.69 36.73
N ILE A 362 5.98 -51.70 35.41
CA ILE A 362 4.71 -51.33 34.76
C ILE A 362 3.59 -52.26 35.23
N ASP A 363 3.81 -53.58 35.21
CA ASP A 363 2.79 -54.54 35.66
C ASP A 363 2.44 -54.38 37.14
N ARG A 364 3.43 -54.07 37.98
CA ARG A 364 3.21 -53.78 39.40
C ARG A 364 2.41 -52.49 39.62
N ALA A 365 2.68 -51.44 38.84
CA ALA A 365 2.01 -50.15 38.97
C ALA A 365 0.60 -50.18 38.39
N PHE A 366 0.42 -50.77 37.21
CA PHE A 366 -0.83 -50.71 36.43
C PHE A 366 -1.68 -51.98 36.51
N GLU A 367 -1.27 -53.04 37.25
CA GLU A 367 -2.02 -54.30 37.38
C GLU A 367 -2.49 -54.89 36.04
N GLU A 368 -1.59 -54.98 35.04
CA GLU A 368 -1.88 -55.47 33.68
C GLU A 368 -2.94 -54.68 32.89
N GLN A 369 -3.25 -53.44 33.28
CA GLN A 369 -4.17 -52.58 32.52
C GLN A 369 -3.62 -52.09 31.19
N LEU A 370 -2.29 -52.08 31.03
CA LEU A 370 -1.62 -51.61 29.82
C LEU A 370 -1.35 -52.78 28.88
N ASP A 371 -1.67 -52.59 27.61
CA ASP A 371 -1.46 -53.61 26.59
C ASP A 371 0.03 -53.73 26.21
N ALA A 372 0.35 -54.74 25.39
CA ALA A 372 1.73 -54.94 24.93
C ALA A 372 2.27 -53.79 24.06
N ALA A 373 1.39 -53.03 23.41
CA ALA A 373 1.77 -51.90 22.57
C ALA A 373 2.08 -50.66 23.41
N ASP A 374 1.30 -50.38 24.46
CA ASP A 374 1.56 -49.34 25.46
C ASP A 374 2.91 -49.57 26.15
N LYS A 375 3.15 -50.81 26.62
CA LYS A 375 4.44 -51.19 27.23
C LYS A 375 5.61 -50.96 26.28
N TYR A 376 5.43 -51.32 24.99
CA TYR A 376 6.44 -51.09 23.97
C TYR A 376 6.69 -49.60 23.69
N GLU A 377 5.64 -48.79 23.60
CA GLU A 377 5.75 -47.33 23.45
C GLU A 377 6.51 -46.72 24.64
N LEU A 378 6.11 -47.05 25.88
CA LEU A 378 6.78 -46.57 27.10
C LEU A 378 8.26 -46.96 27.15
N PHE A 379 8.59 -48.19 26.77
CA PHE A 379 9.97 -48.66 26.65
C PHE A 379 10.74 -47.86 25.59
N LYS A 380 10.19 -47.70 24.39
CA LYS A 380 10.86 -47.00 23.29
C LYS A 380 11.06 -45.51 23.57
N LEU A 381 10.10 -44.86 24.21
CA LEU A 381 10.23 -43.46 24.62
C LEU A 381 11.37 -43.29 25.63
N LEU A 382 11.47 -44.17 26.63
CA LEU A 382 12.57 -44.15 27.60
C LEU A 382 13.91 -44.48 26.94
N ASP A 383 13.97 -45.47 26.06
CA ASP A 383 15.18 -45.84 25.29
C ASP A 383 15.70 -44.66 24.46
N ILE A 384 14.83 -43.99 23.69
CA ILE A 384 15.19 -42.81 22.89
C ILE A 384 15.75 -41.69 23.78
N SER A 385 15.17 -41.46 24.96
CA SER A 385 15.67 -40.45 25.89
C SER A 385 17.10 -40.75 26.40
N LYS A 386 17.43 -42.04 26.59
CA LYS A 386 18.71 -42.49 27.14
C LYS A 386 19.79 -42.69 26.07
N GLN A 387 19.41 -42.87 24.81
CA GLN A 387 20.35 -42.83 23.68
C GLN A 387 21.10 -41.49 23.59
N ALA A 388 20.48 -40.39 24.02
CA ALA A 388 21.14 -39.09 24.04
C ALA A 388 22.29 -38.99 25.06
N THR A 389 22.22 -39.75 26.17
CA THR A 389 23.23 -39.74 27.25
C THR A 389 24.21 -40.92 27.16
N GLY A 390 23.89 -41.96 26.36
CA GLY A 390 24.73 -43.15 26.18
C GLY A 390 24.81 -44.09 27.38
N LEU A 391 24.02 -43.84 28.43
CA LEU A 391 24.01 -44.60 29.68
C LEU A 391 22.64 -45.28 29.89
N PRO A 392 22.59 -46.56 30.31
CA PRO A 392 21.33 -47.24 30.60
C PRO A 392 20.62 -46.59 31.81
N PRO A 393 19.28 -46.62 31.85
CA PRO A 393 18.53 -46.07 32.98
C PRO A 393 18.79 -46.88 34.26
N THR A 394 18.95 -46.17 35.39
CA THR A 394 19.08 -46.85 36.69
C THR A 394 17.72 -47.38 37.16
N PRO A 395 17.66 -48.41 38.02
CA PRO A 395 16.38 -48.90 38.56
C PRO A 395 15.55 -47.80 39.25
N ARG A 396 16.19 -46.83 39.93
CA ARG A 396 15.48 -45.69 40.53
C ARG A 396 14.85 -44.78 39.49
N GLU A 397 15.55 -44.52 38.39
CA GLU A 397 14.99 -43.72 37.29
C GLU A 397 13.81 -44.43 36.63
N ILE A 398 13.87 -45.76 36.47
CA ILE A 398 12.76 -46.57 35.94
C ILE A 398 11.54 -46.51 36.85
N VAL A 399 11.74 -46.70 38.16
CA VAL A 399 10.66 -46.58 39.15
C VAL A 399 10.06 -45.18 39.16
N SER A 400 10.89 -44.14 39.12
CA SER A 400 10.44 -42.74 39.06
C SER A 400 9.64 -42.46 37.77
N TYR A 401 10.11 -42.94 36.62
CA TYR A 401 9.43 -42.81 35.34
C TYR A 401 8.03 -43.46 35.39
N VAL A 402 7.92 -44.71 35.84
CA VAL A 402 6.65 -45.42 35.98
C VAL A 402 5.72 -44.73 36.98
N ASN A 403 6.23 -44.32 38.14
CA ASN A 403 5.44 -43.63 39.16
C ASN A 403 4.89 -42.30 38.67
N ASN A 404 5.70 -41.49 37.98
CA ASN A 404 5.28 -40.20 37.45
C ASN A 404 4.18 -40.36 36.40
N ILE A 405 4.29 -41.36 35.51
CA ILE A 405 3.22 -41.70 34.56
C ILE A 405 1.98 -42.20 35.31
N GLY A 406 2.13 -43.07 36.30
CA GLY A 406 1.02 -43.57 37.12
C GLY A 406 0.26 -42.47 37.87
N MET A 407 0.97 -41.43 38.32
CA MET A 407 0.34 -40.26 38.93
C MET A 407 -0.49 -39.45 37.93
N LEU A 408 0.03 -39.22 36.71
CA LEU A 408 -0.74 -38.58 35.64
C LEU A 408 -1.94 -39.45 35.22
N TRP A 409 -1.77 -40.77 35.11
CA TRP A 409 -2.86 -41.70 34.85
C TRP A 409 -3.99 -41.57 35.87
N ASN A 410 -3.64 -41.48 37.15
CA ASN A 410 -4.61 -41.30 38.24
C ASN A 410 -5.30 -39.94 38.20
N GLN A 411 -4.60 -38.89 37.79
CA GLN A 411 -5.15 -37.53 37.65
C GLN A 411 -6.14 -37.43 36.48
N TRP A 412 -5.79 -38.01 35.34
CA TRP A 412 -6.54 -37.88 34.08
C TRP A 412 -7.48 -39.06 33.80
N ALA A 413 -7.52 -40.06 34.67
CA ALA A 413 -8.47 -41.18 34.65
C ALA A 413 -8.62 -41.90 33.28
N GLY A 414 -7.55 -41.93 32.47
CA GLY A 414 -7.54 -42.54 31.14
C GLY A 414 -7.98 -41.63 29.98
N GLU A 415 -8.24 -40.34 30.21
CA GLU A 415 -8.58 -39.37 29.15
C GLU A 415 -7.40 -39.06 28.22
N ILE A 416 -6.17 -39.20 28.72
CA ILE A 416 -4.94 -38.95 27.97
C ILE A 416 -4.18 -40.28 27.80
N PRO A 417 -3.72 -40.60 26.57
CA PRO A 417 -2.90 -41.80 26.34
C PRO A 417 -1.62 -41.83 27.19
N VAL A 418 -1.26 -43.01 27.72
CA VAL A 418 -0.05 -43.19 28.55
C VAL A 418 1.24 -42.81 27.83
N ALA A 419 1.31 -43.00 26.52
CA ALA A 419 2.44 -42.55 25.70
C ALA A 419 2.61 -41.02 25.75
N HIS A 420 1.51 -40.24 25.74
CA HIS A 420 1.58 -38.78 25.83
C HIS A 420 2.03 -38.32 27.22
N MET A 421 1.56 -39.01 28.27
CA MET A 421 2.01 -38.78 29.64
C MET A 421 3.51 -39.06 29.80
N ALA A 422 4.01 -40.14 29.18
CA ALA A 422 5.42 -40.48 29.19
C ALA A 422 6.30 -39.42 28.53
N ILE A 423 5.88 -38.89 27.37
CA ILE A 423 6.56 -37.76 26.72
C ILE A 423 6.60 -36.56 27.66
N TYR A 424 5.46 -36.22 28.28
CA TYR A 424 5.39 -35.12 29.22
C TYR A 424 6.36 -35.31 30.39
N VAL A 425 6.44 -36.51 30.97
CA VAL A 425 7.39 -36.82 32.06
C VAL A 425 8.83 -36.65 31.60
N LEU A 426 9.18 -37.21 30.43
CA LEU A 426 10.56 -37.19 29.90
C LEU A 426 11.02 -35.80 29.45
N GLN A 427 10.10 -34.97 28.96
CA GLN A 427 10.39 -33.64 28.41
C GLN A 427 9.88 -32.49 29.28
N SER A 428 9.39 -32.76 30.49
CA SER A 428 8.75 -31.77 31.38
C SER A 428 9.58 -30.49 31.59
N GLY A 429 10.91 -30.60 31.67
CA GLY A 429 11.81 -29.45 31.81
C GLY A 429 11.99 -28.59 30.54
N GLN A 430 11.56 -29.08 29.38
CA GLN A 430 11.66 -28.40 28.07
C GLN A 430 10.29 -27.93 27.53
N ILE A 431 9.20 -28.45 28.10
CA ILE A 431 7.83 -28.12 27.67
C ILE A 431 7.46 -26.70 28.09
N THR A 432 7.27 -25.86 27.07
CA THR A 432 6.74 -24.50 27.17
C THR A 432 5.56 -24.34 26.20
N ALA A 433 4.67 -23.37 26.47
CA ALA A 433 3.58 -23.03 25.57
C ALA A 433 4.04 -22.81 24.11
N LYS A 434 5.17 -22.12 23.90
CA LYS A 434 5.75 -21.89 22.55
C LYS A 434 6.15 -23.18 21.85
N SER A 435 6.76 -24.10 22.60
CA SER A 435 7.24 -25.38 22.08
C SER A 435 6.09 -26.33 21.72
N ILE A 436 4.96 -26.26 22.44
CA ILE A 436 3.74 -27.02 22.11
C ILE A 436 3.09 -26.50 20.82
N ARG A 437 3.02 -25.16 20.65
CA ARG A 437 2.43 -24.53 19.44
C ARG A 437 3.19 -24.86 18.16
N SER A 438 4.52 -24.78 18.22
CA SER A 438 5.39 -24.92 17.06
C SER A 438 5.70 -26.37 16.68
N GLY A 439 5.25 -27.35 17.48
CA GLY A 439 5.61 -28.76 17.31
C GLY A 439 7.09 -29.08 17.57
N GLY A 440 7.93 -28.07 17.82
CA GLY A 440 9.38 -28.17 17.97
C GLY A 440 9.88 -28.84 19.25
N LEU A 441 9.01 -29.56 19.96
CA LEU A 441 9.35 -30.29 21.18
C LEU A 441 10.05 -31.62 20.92
N MET A 442 9.83 -32.22 19.76
CA MET A 442 10.10 -33.63 19.55
C MET A 442 11.16 -33.81 18.48
N SER A 443 12.17 -34.64 18.79
CA SER A 443 12.91 -35.30 17.71
C SER A 443 11.92 -36.17 16.92
N VAL A 444 12.05 -36.21 15.59
CA VAL A 444 11.25 -37.06 14.68
C VAL A 444 11.13 -38.52 15.19
N ARG A 445 12.10 -38.97 15.99
CA ARG A 445 12.12 -40.30 16.61
C ARG A 445 11.01 -40.53 17.63
N PHE A 446 10.60 -39.51 18.40
CA PHE A 446 9.49 -39.66 19.35
C PHE A 446 8.14 -39.79 18.63
N GLU A 447 7.91 -38.98 17.58
CA GLU A 447 6.68 -39.03 16.78
C GLU A 447 6.48 -40.36 16.06
N GLN A 448 7.57 -41.04 15.67
CA GLN A 448 7.51 -42.35 15.02
C GLN A 448 7.05 -43.47 15.95
N VAL A 449 7.20 -43.31 17.26
CA VAL A 449 6.85 -44.34 18.26
C VAL A 449 5.37 -44.30 18.62
N ILE A 450 4.76 -43.11 18.65
CA ILE A 450 3.42 -42.92 19.19
C ILE A 450 2.35 -43.21 18.13
N ARG A 451 1.36 -44.03 18.48
CA ARG A 451 0.19 -44.34 17.64
C ARG A 451 -0.72 -43.13 17.42
N ASP A 452 -1.09 -42.43 18.49
CA ASP A 452 -1.95 -41.24 18.42
C ASP A 452 -1.12 -39.99 18.05
N LYS A 453 -1.59 -39.25 17.04
CA LYS A 453 -0.90 -38.06 16.54
C LYS A 453 -1.40 -36.76 17.16
N ASP A 454 -2.50 -36.76 17.93
CA ASP A 454 -2.99 -35.57 18.66
C ASP A 454 -2.32 -35.41 20.04
N PHE A 455 -1.03 -35.76 20.10
CA PHE A 455 -0.21 -35.53 21.29
C PHE A 455 -0.04 -34.04 21.65
N PRO A 456 -0.01 -33.05 20.72
CA PRO A 456 0.12 -31.64 21.11
C PRO A 456 -1.03 -31.16 21.99
N ARG A 457 -2.27 -31.59 21.69
CA ARG A 457 -3.44 -31.32 22.52
C ARG A 457 -3.31 -31.92 23.91
N SER A 458 -2.87 -33.17 23.98
CA SER A 458 -2.65 -33.88 25.24
C SER A 458 -1.56 -33.21 26.08
N LEU A 459 -0.46 -32.76 25.45
CA LEU A 459 0.61 -32.04 26.14
C LEU A 459 0.15 -30.66 26.63
N ALA A 460 -0.64 -29.94 25.84
CA ALA A 460 -1.25 -28.67 26.28
C ALA A 460 -2.22 -28.90 27.47
N ALA A 461 -3.02 -29.96 27.43
CA ALA A 461 -3.90 -30.36 28.53
C ALA A 461 -3.10 -30.63 29.81
N LEU A 462 -2.02 -31.41 29.71
CA LEU A 462 -1.12 -31.72 30.82
C LEU A 462 -0.40 -30.48 31.36
N HIS A 463 0.09 -29.61 30.48
CA HIS A 463 0.86 -28.41 30.85
C HIS A 463 -0.01 -27.35 31.55
N PHE A 464 -1.21 -27.09 31.03
CA PHE A 464 -2.13 -26.10 31.61
C PHE A 464 -3.11 -26.69 32.63
N ASN A 465 -3.10 -28.02 32.79
CA ASN A 465 -4.02 -28.75 33.67
C ASN A 465 -5.50 -28.45 33.36
N VAL A 466 -5.88 -28.57 32.09
CA VAL A 466 -7.25 -28.36 31.59
C VAL A 466 -7.73 -29.55 30.78
N GLU A 467 -9.05 -29.80 30.73
CA GLU A 467 -9.61 -30.88 29.92
C GLU A 467 -9.09 -30.82 28.46
N PRO A 468 -8.81 -31.96 27.80
CA PRO A 468 -8.23 -31.98 26.45
C PRO A 468 -9.02 -31.14 25.44
N LYS A 469 -10.33 -31.04 25.62
CA LYS A 469 -11.20 -30.23 24.75
C LYS A 469 -10.88 -28.73 24.77
N HIS A 470 -10.40 -28.18 25.89
CA HIS A 470 -10.07 -26.76 26.07
C HIS A 470 -8.57 -26.45 25.93
N ALA A 471 -7.74 -27.48 25.74
CA ALA A 471 -6.29 -27.34 25.74
C ALA A 471 -5.75 -26.36 24.68
N TYR A 472 -6.25 -26.46 23.43
CA TYR A 472 -5.85 -25.53 22.38
C TYR A 472 -6.38 -24.11 22.60
N GLN A 473 -7.57 -23.97 23.18
CA GLN A 473 -8.13 -22.66 23.51
C GLN A 473 -7.22 -21.90 24.49
N VAL A 474 -6.80 -22.54 25.59
CA VAL A 474 -5.89 -21.92 26.56
C VAL A 474 -4.51 -21.63 25.94
N LEU A 475 -4.05 -22.50 25.04
CA LEU A 475 -2.77 -22.35 24.36
C LEU A 475 -2.73 -21.17 23.36
N LEU A 476 -3.85 -20.92 22.66
CA LEU A 476 -3.87 -20.06 21.47
C LEU A 476 -4.74 -18.81 21.61
N ALA A 477 -5.81 -18.81 22.42
CA ALA A 477 -6.85 -17.78 22.35
C ALA A 477 -6.31 -16.35 22.50
N ALA A 478 -5.44 -16.10 23.47
CA ALA A 478 -4.85 -14.78 23.71
C ALA A 478 -3.92 -14.32 22.57
N ASP A 479 -3.18 -15.26 21.97
CA ASP A 479 -2.30 -14.96 20.84
C ASP A 479 -3.11 -14.75 19.55
N ILE A 480 -4.17 -15.54 19.33
CA ILE A 480 -5.13 -15.33 18.24
C ILE A 480 -5.72 -13.94 18.39
N GLU A 481 -6.30 -13.59 19.54
CA GLU A 481 -6.90 -12.27 19.79
C GLU A 481 -5.93 -11.11 19.49
N ARG A 482 -4.69 -11.20 19.99
CA ARG A 482 -3.68 -10.17 19.79
C ARG A 482 -3.20 -10.04 18.33
N ILE A 483 -2.97 -11.16 17.65
CA ILE A 483 -2.45 -11.18 16.28
C ILE A 483 -3.57 -10.89 15.27
N ALA A 484 -4.75 -11.46 15.49
CA ALA A 484 -5.98 -11.23 14.72
C ALA A 484 -6.33 -9.75 14.62
N ALA A 485 -6.35 -9.05 15.76
CA ALA A 485 -6.71 -7.63 15.84
C ALA A 485 -5.55 -6.67 15.50
N GLY A 486 -4.33 -7.21 15.33
CA GLY A 486 -3.13 -6.44 15.02
C GLY A 486 -3.02 -6.00 13.55
N GLU A 487 -2.05 -5.12 13.26
CA GLU A 487 -1.85 -4.59 11.91
C GLU A 487 -0.97 -5.49 11.01
N ASP A 488 -0.29 -6.49 11.59
CA ASP A 488 0.65 -7.38 10.92
C ASP A 488 -0.04 -8.65 10.38
N GLY A 489 -0.47 -8.59 9.12
CA GLY A 489 -1.10 -9.72 8.45
C GLY A 489 -0.18 -10.93 8.21
N LYS A 490 1.14 -10.74 8.10
CA LYS A 490 2.07 -11.86 7.91
C LYS A 490 2.18 -12.71 9.16
N ALA A 491 2.27 -12.07 10.33
CA ALA A 491 2.25 -12.76 11.60
C ALA A 491 0.98 -13.61 11.79
N PHE A 492 -0.17 -13.17 11.26
CA PHE A 492 -1.41 -13.93 11.32
C PHE A 492 -1.39 -15.17 10.43
N VAL A 493 -0.88 -15.06 9.19
CA VAL A 493 -0.72 -16.20 8.28
C VAL A 493 0.25 -17.23 8.86
N ASP A 494 1.41 -16.80 9.36
CA ASP A 494 2.38 -17.70 10.01
C ASP A 494 1.75 -18.41 11.22
N PHE A 495 0.99 -17.66 12.03
CA PHE A 495 0.33 -18.21 13.21
C PHE A 495 -0.80 -19.19 12.88
N SER A 496 -1.46 -19.04 11.73
CA SER A 496 -2.54 -19.92 11.26
C SER A 496 -2.09 -21.38 11.06
N THR A 497 -0.78 -21.61 10.93
CA THR A 497 -0.17 -22.96 10.82
C THR A 497 -0.07 -23.70 12.17
N SER A 498 -0.36 -23.03 13.29
CA SER A 498 -0.26 -23.61 14.63
C SER A 498 -1.28 -24.72 14.88
N ASN A 499 -0.88 -25.77 15.60
CA ASN A 499 -1.77 -26.86 16.01
C ASN A 499 -2.94 -26.34 16.85
N GLY A 500 -4.18 -26.64 16.45
CA GLY A 500 -5.40 -26.21 17.16
C GLY A 500 -6.00 -24.88 16.69
N PHE A 501 -5.40 -24.22 15.70
CA PHE A 501 -5.84 -22.90 15.23
C PHE A 501 -7.25 -22.93 14.63
N LYS A 502 -7.54 -23.95 13.80
CA LYS A 502 -8.82 -24.09 13.08
C LYS A 502 -9.99 -24.29 14.05
N GLU A 503 -9.74 -24.99 15.14
CA GLU A 503 -10.71 -25.26 16.20
C GLU A 503 -10.92 -24.04 17.11
N THR A 504 -9.85 -23.27 17.37
CA THR A 504 -9.90 -22.16 18.34
C THR A 504 -10.41 -20.86 17.72
N LEU A 505 -10.15 -20.60 16.43
CA LEU A 505 -10.52 -19.32 15.80
C LEU A 505 -12.04 -19.02 15.86
N PRO A 506 -12.96 -19.94 15.54
CA PRO A 506 -14.40 -19.68 15.62
C PRO A 506 -14.86 -19.30 17.02
N GLU A 507 -14.27 -19.90 18.06
CA GLU A 507 -14.59 -19.60 19.46
C GLU A 507 -14.11 -18.21 19.88
N VAL A 508 -12.89 -17.83 19.50
CA VAL A 508 -12.35 -16.49 19.79
C VAL A 508 -13.24 -15.42 19.15
N ILE A 509 -13.65 -15.63 17.90
CA ILE A 509 -14.54 -14.70 17.19
C ILE A 509 -15.92 -14.64 17.82
N GLN A 510 -16.46 -15.76 18.33
CA GLN A 510 -17.72 -15.73 19.10
C GLN A 510 -17.64 -14.80 20.31
N GLN A 511 -16.50 -14.81 21.01
CA GLN A 511 -16.34 -14.10 22.27
C GLN A 511 -15.98 -12.63 22.08
N ARG A 512 -15.28 -12.29 20.98
CA ARG A 512 -14.65 -10.97 20.80
C ARG A 512 -15.25 -10.10 19.70
N ALA A 513 -15.91 -10.66 18.68
CA ALA A 513 -16.34 -9.87 17.53
C ALA A 513 -17.27 -8.71 17.90
N GLU A 514 -18.22 -8.94 18.82
CA GLU A 514 -19.11 -7.89 19.33
C GLU A 514 -18.32 -6.81 20.08
N GLN A 515 -17.39 -7.19 20.95
CA GLN A 515 -16.57 -6.25 21.70
C GLN A 515 -15.71 -5.40 20.75
N TRP A 516 -15.07 -6.01 19.73
CA TRP A 516 -14.28 -5.29 18.74
C TRP A 516 -15.11 -4.34 17.87
N ALA A 517 -16.39 -4.67 17.63
CA ALA A 517 -17.32 -3.76 16.97
C ALA A 517 -17.65 -2.54 17.87
N GLN A 518 -17.85 -2.77 19.16
CA GLN A 518 -18.11 -1.72 20.15
C GLN A 518 -16.87 -0.84 20.41
N ASP A 519 -15.66 -1.40 20.32
CA ASP A 519 -14.40 -0.66 20.50
C ASP A 519 -13.99 0.14 19.24
N GLY A 520 -14.98 0.62 18.46
CA GLY A 520 -14.79 1.48 17.28
C GLY A 520 -14.54 0.74 15.97
N GLY A 521 -14.67 -0.60 15.94
CA GLY A 521 -14.67 -1.40 14.70
C GLY A 521 -13.32 -1.57 13.99
N ILE A 522 -12.26 -0.85 14.40
CA ILE A 522 -10.93 -0.96 13.79
C ILE A 522 -10.33 -2.36 13.97
N GLN A 523 -10.47 -2.94 15.16
CA GLN A 523 -9.98 -4.28 15.46
C GLN A 523 -10.70 -5.34 14.60
N LEU A 524 -12.02 -5.17 14.40
CA LEU A 524 -12.82 -6.02 13.53
C LEU A 524 -12.38 -5.91 12.07
N ALA A 525 -12.06 -4.69 11.61
CA ALA A 525 -11.55 -4.45 10.28
C ALA A 525 -10.13 -5.01 10.08
N ASN A 526 -9.24 -4.86 11.07
CA ASN A 526 -7.92 -5.50 11.06
C ASN A 526 -8.05 -7.02 10.97
N PHE A 527 -8.96 -7.60 11.75
CA PHE A 527 -9.20 -9.02 11.69
C PHE A 527 -9.72 -9.48 10.33
N ALA A 528 -10.70 -8.79 9.76
CA ALA A 528 -11.19 -9.09 8.41
C ALA A 528 -10.08 -8.99 7.36
N ARG A 529 -9.18 -8.01 7.48
CA ARG A 529 -8.03 -7.85 6.58
C ARG A 529 -7.04 -9.00 6.70
N ASN A 530 -6.74 -9.43 7.93
CA ASN A 530 -5.80 -10.52 8.21
C ASN A 530 -6.39 -11.87 7.78
N LEU A 531 -7.69 -12.08 7.96
CA LEU A 531 -8.40 -13.27 7.52
C LEU A 531 -8.51 -13.38 5.99
N ALA A 532 -8.54 -12.25 5.28
CA ALA A 532 -8.58 -12.20 3.82
C ALA A 532 -7.21 -12.43 3.13
N GLN A 533 -6.14 -12.65 3.90
CA GLN A 533 -4.80 -12.93 3.34
C GLN A 533 -4.75 -14.29 2.64
N GLU A 534 -3.92 -14.40 1.60
CA GLU A 534 -3.67 -15.67 0.91
C GLU A 534 -3.00 -16.70 1.86
N GLY A 535 -3.45 -17.95 1.80
CA GLY A 535 -2.93 -19.06 2.62
C GLY A 535 -3.82 -19.51 3.77
N ILE A 536 -4.95 -18.82 4.03
CA ILE A 536 -5.91 -19.21 5.07
C ILE A 536 -7.12 -19.87 4.41
N GLU A 537 -7.23 -21.19 4.57
CA GLU A 537 -8.29 -21.99 3.95
C GLU A 537 -8.91 -22.99 4.95
N GLY A 538 -10.23 -23.18 4.83
CA GLY A 538 -10.96 -24.22 5.56
C GLY A 538 -12.45 -23.96 5.70
N ASP A 539 -13.21 -25.02 5.93
CA ASP A 539 -14.68 -24.98 6.02
C ASP A 539 -15.19 -24.09 7.17
N TYR A 540 -14.41 -23.97 8.25
CA TYR A 540 -14.72 -23.14 9.42
C TYR A 540 -14.78 -21.63 9.09
N LEU A 541 -14.15 -21.18 8.01
CA LEU A 541 -14.08 -19.76 7.64
C LEU A 541 -15.46 -19.18 7.32
N ARG A 542 -16.38 -19.99 6.78
CA ARG A 542 -17.75 -19.54 6.50
C ARG A 542 -18.42 -19.03 7.77
N GLU A 543 -18.33 -19.81 8.85
CA GLU A 543 -18.89 -19.43 10.15
C GLU A 543 -18.20 -18.18 10.72
N VAL A 544 -16.88 -18.07 10.55
CA VAL A 544 -16.10 -16.90 11.00
C VAL A 544 -16.55 -15.62 10.28
N TRP A 545 -16.65 -15.65 8.94
CA TRP A 545 -17.12 -14.50 8.15
C TRP A 545 -18.55 -14.09 8.50
N GLU A 546 -19.44 -15.06 8.74
CA GLU A 546 -20.80 -14.79 9.19
C GLU A 546 -20.85 -14.10 10.55
N ARG A 547 -20.03 -14.55 11.51
CA ARG A 547 -19.95 -13.94 12.85
C ARG A 547 -19.38 -12.52 12.82
N ILE A 548 -18.36 -12.26 12.00
CA ILE A 548 -17.86 -10.89 11.76
C ILE A 548 -18.99 -10.00 11.21
N ALA A 549 -19.75 -10.53 10.25
CA ALA A 549 -20.84 -9.79 9.62
C ALA A 549 -22.00 -9.50 10.57
N ASP A 550 -22.29 -10.42 11.50
CA ASP A 550 -23.29 -10.21 12.54
C ASP A 550 -22.85 -9.17 13.57
N ALA A 551 -21.54 -9.10 13.88
CA ALA A 551 -20.99 -8.07 14.75
C ALA A 551 -21.16 -6.64 14.20
N PHE A 552 -21.41 -6.46 12.89
CA PHE A 552 -21.72 -5.14 12.31
C PHE A 552 -22.95 -4.47 12.93
N ASP A 553 -23.86 -5.24 13.54
CA ASP A 553 -25.02 -4.67 14.23
C ASP A 553 -24.63 -3.90 15.50
N HIS A 554 -23.47 -4.22 16.08
CA HIS A 554 -22.94 -3.68 17.34
C HIS A 554 -21.85 -2.62 17.13
N LEU A 555 -21.64 -2.13 15.90
CA LEU A 555 -20.67 -1.08 15.62
C LEU A 555 -21.08 0.25 16.31
N ASN A 556 -20.17 0.77 17.13
CA ASN A 556 -20.28 2.11 17.75
C ASN A 556 -19.94 3.24 16.76
N GLU A 557 -19.96 4.51 17.17
CA GLU A 557 -19.79 5.66 16.26
C GLU A 557 -18.56 5.55 15.34
N CYS A 558 -18.79 5.80 14.05
CA CYS A 558 -17.75 5.73 13.01
C CYS A 558 -16.75 6.88 13.15
N VAL A 559 -15.45 6.56 13.02
CA VAL A 559 -14.39 7.56 12.84
C VAL A 559 -14.36 8.02 11.39
N ASN A 560 -15.15 9.05 11.05
CA ASN A 560 -15.48 9.45 9.67
C ASN A 560 -14.29 9.93 8.79
N ASN A 561 -13.12 10.20 9.38
CA ASN A 561 -11.99 10.80 8.65
C ASN A 561 -11.01 9.79 8.04
N ARG A 562 -11.21 8.48 8.22
CA ARG A 562 -10.26 7.44 7.74
C ARG A 562 -10.98 6.22 7.15
N PRO A 563 -11.59 6.34 5.95
CA PRO A 563 -12.34 5.23 5.34
C PRO A 563 -11.46 4.00 5.05
N GLY A 564 -10.16 4.17 4.82
CA GLY A 564 -9.22 3.07 4.60
C GLY A 564 -9.08 2.12 5.81
N HIS A 565 -9.42 2.55 7.02
CA HIS A 565 -9.44 1.64 8.18
C HIS A 565 -10.50 0.54 8.04
N TYR A 566 -11.56 0.78 7.26
CA TYR A 566 -12.72 -0.11 7.13
C TYR A 566 -12.82 -0.74 5.73
N GLU A 567 -11.81 -0.56 4.88
CA GLU A 567 -11.77 -1.11 3.52
C GLU A 567 -11.96 -2.64 3.52
N SER A 568 -11.40 -3.33 4.52
CA SER A 568 -11.48 -4.78 4.66
C SER A 568 -12.89 -5.31 4.95
N PHE A 569 -13.87 -4.46 5.30
CA PHE A 569 -15.26 -4.90 5.36
C PHE A 569 -15.78 -5.34 3.98
N SER A 570 -15.18 -4.86 2.88
CA SER A 570 -15.46 -5.37 1.54
C SER A 570 -15.12 -6.87 1.41
N ALA A 571 -14.07 -7.35 2.08
CA ALA A 571 -13.71 -8.77 2.11
C ALA A 571 -14.74 -9.60 2.88
N VAL A 572 -15.31 -9.06 3.96
CA VAL A 572 -16.41 -9.70 4.69
C VAL A 572 -17.61 -9.87 3.77
N LEU A 573 -18.04 -8.79 3.09
CA LEU A 573 -19.14 -8.84 2.12
C LEU A 573 -18.86 -9.84 0.99
N SER A 574 -17.60 -9.89 0.53
CA SER A 574 -17.16 -10.78 -0.52
C SER A 574 -17.19 -12.26 -0.11
N ASN A 575 -17.21 -12.58 1.17
CA ASN A 575 -17.29 -13.97 1.64
C ASN A 575 -18.69 -14.39 2.12
N LEU A 576 -19.71 -13.53 1.97
CA LEU A 576 -21.09 -13.80 2.35
C LEU A 576 -21.98 -14.15 1.14
N PRO A 577 -23.09 -14.90 1.37
CA PRO A 577 -24.16 -15.05 0.37
C PRO A 577 -24.74 -13.70 -0.05
N ALA A 578 -25.02 -13.52 -1.34
CA ALA A 578 -25.38 -12.22 -1.95
C ALA A 578 -26.50 -11.46 -1.22
N GLY A 579 -27.58 -12.14 -0.81
CA GLY A 579 -28.69 -11.50 -0.08
C GLY A 579 -28.28 -10.97 1.30
N ARG A 580 -27.46 -11.73 2.04
CA ARG A 580 -26.94 -11.32 3.36
C ARG A 580 -25.90 -10.22 3.20
N ALA A 581 -25.00 -10.34 2.22
CA ALA A 581 -24.01 -9.31 1.89
C ALA A 581 -24.69 -7.96 1.61
N ARG A 582 -25.74 -7.94 0.78
CA ARG A 582 -26.50 -6.71 0.50
C ARG A 582 -27.08 -6.09 1.77
N SER A 583 -27.73 -6.89 2.62
CA SER A 583 -28.30 -6.42 3.88
C SER A 583 -27.24 -5.82 4.81
N ARG A 584 -26.08 -6.46 4.90
CA ARG A 584 -24.96 -6.01 5.74
C ARG A 584 -24.28 -4.76 5.17
N ALA A 585 -24.15 -4.65 3.85
CA ALA A 585 -23.68 -3.43 3.19
C ALA A 585 -24.60 -2.24 3.45
N SER A 586 -25.93 -2.42 3.38
CA SER A 586 -26.90 -1.39 3.75
C SER A 586 -26.75 -0.96 5.21
N ARG A 587 -26.56 -1.90 6.13
CA ARG A 587 -26.32 -1.61 7.56
C ARG A 587 -25.04 -0.78 7.75
N LEU A 588 -23.94 -1.14 7.07
CA LEU A 588 -22.67 -0.41 7.13
C LEU A 588 -22.78 0.99 6.52
N ALA A 589 -23.49 1.15 5.41
CA ALA A 589 -23.75 2.46 4.81
C ALA A 589 -24.56 3.36 5.75
N SER A 590 -25.60 2.82 6.40
CA SER A 590 -26.38 3.55 7.42
C SER A 590 -25.54 3.88 8.65
N TRP A 591 -24.68 2.96 9.09
CA TRP A 591 -23.76 3.16 10.20
C TRP A 591 -22.78 4.32 9.94
N TYR A 592 -22.13 4.31 8.77
CA TYR A 592 -21.22 5.40 8.38
C TYR A 592 -21.97 6.73 8.27
N ALA A 593 -23.17 6.74 7.67
CA ALA A 593 -23.99 7.94 7.55
C ALA A 593 -24.43 8.51 8.91
N ALA A 594 -24.69 7.65 9.90
CA ALA A 594 -25.05 8.06 11.27
C ALA A 594 -23.87 8.68 12.03
N GLY A 595 -22.63 8.29 11.69
CA GLY A 595 -21.43 8.89 12.27
C GLY A 595 -21.19 10.32 11.81
N LEU A 596 -21.69 10.73 10.64
CA LEU A 596 -21.44 12.05 10.06
C LEU A 596 -21.91 13.19 10.99
N ALA A 597 -21.16 14.30 10.99
CA ALA A 597 -21.54 15.52 11.70
C ALA A 597 -22.92 16.05 11.26
N LYS A 598 -23.43 17.05 11.98
CA LYS A 598 -24.67 17.75 11.61
C LYS A 598 -24.55 18.30 10.20
N GLU A 599 -25.67 18.39 9.47
CA GLU A 599 -25.72 18.77 8.05
C GLU A 599 -24.88 20.02 7.72
N GLU A 600 -24.93 21.04 8.58
CA GLU A 600 -24.24 22.34 8.43
C GLU A 600 -22.72 22.24 8.67
N GLU A 601 -22.25 21.25 9.43
CA GLU A 601 -20.85 21.04 9.80
C GLU A 601 -20.12 20.06 8.86
N ARG A 602 -20.85 19.39 7.96
CA ARG A 602 -20.27 18.40 7.04
C ARG A 602 -19.36 19.06 6.02
N THR A 603 -18.14 18.55 5.93
CA THR A 603 -17.09 19.10 5.09
C THR A 603 -16.99 18.40 3.73
N LEU A 604 -16.17 18.98 2.85
CA LEU A 604 -15.81 18.34 1.58
C LEU A 604 -15.07 17.01 1.79
N LEU A 605 -14.21 16.92 2.80
CA LEU A 605 -13.48 15.70 3.12
C LEU A 605 -14.42 14.57 3.54
N ASP A 606 -15.45 14.88 4.33
CA ASP A 606 -16.47 13.92 4.75
C ASP A 606 -17.18 13.30 3.53
N GLY A 607 -17.51 14.12 2.53
CA GLY A 607 -18.12 13.66 1.28
C GLY A 607 -17.22 12.74 0.46
N ARG A 608 -15.94 13.11 0.32
CA ARG A 608 -14.94 12.27 -0.37
C ARG A 608 -14.76 10.92 0.32
N ASN A 609 -14.65 10.93 1.64
CA ASN A 609 -14.43 9.73 2.44
C ASN A 609 -15.65 8.82 2.44
N TRP A 610 -16.85 9.39 2.54
CA TRP A 610 -18.10 8.65 2.43
C TRP A 610 -18.19 7.91 1.09
N LEU A 611 -17.88 8.58 -0.03
CA LEU A 611 -17.95 7.93 -1.34
C LEU A 611 -16.88 6.83 -1.51
N ARG A 612 -15.67 7.03 -0.98
CA ARG A 612 -14.64 5.97 -0.96
C ARG A 612 -15.09 4.75 -0.17
N PHE A 613 -15.62 4.95 1.04
CA PHE A 613 -16.17 3.86 1.85
C PHE A 613 -17.31 3.14 1.13
N PHE A 614 -18.25 3.90 0.55
CA PHE A 614 -19.31 3.35 -0.27
C PHE A 614 -18.77 2.53 -1.46
N GLY A 615 -17.70 3.00 -2.11
CA GLY A 615 -17.00 2.26 -3.17
C GLY A 615 -16.45 0.91 -2.69
N PHE A 616 -15.88 0.83 -1.49
CA PHE A 616 -15.45 -0.44 -0.90
C PHE A 616 -16.63 -1.40 -0.69
N LEU A 617 -17.77 -0.90 -0.17
CA LEU A 617 -18.97 -1.71 0.00
C LEU A 617 -19.51 -2.20 -1.35
N TYR A 618 -19.55 -1.32 -2.36
CA TYR A 618 -19.97 -1.67 -3.71
C TYR A 618 -19.11 -2.79 -4.29
N ASN A 619 -17.78 -2.64 -4.24
CA ASN A 619 -16.84 -3.63 -4.75
C ASN A 619 -16.98 -4.98 -4.03
N GLY A 620 -17.22 -4.97 -2.71
CA GLY A 620 -17.47 -6.20 -1.94
C GLY A 620 -18.76 -6.95 -2.31
N LEU A 621 -19.68 -6.31 -3.04
CA LEU A 621 -20.91 -6.92 -3.55
C LEU A 621 -20.81 -7.39 -5.00
N VAL A 622 -19.80 -6.92 -5.75
CA VAL A 622 -19.60 -7.32 -7.15
C VAL A 622 -19.05 -8.75 -7.17
N ARG A 623 -19.70 -9.62 -7.95
CA ARG A 623 -19.27 -11.00 -8.21
C ARG A 623 -18.82 -11.13 -9.65
N GLU A 624 -18.01 -12.14 -9.94
CA GLU A 624 -17.61 -12.44 -11.33
C GLU A 624 -18.85 -12.59 -12.22
N GLY A 625 -19.02 -11.65 -13.16
CA GLY A 625 -20.14 -11.65 -14.10
C GLY A 625 -21.51 -11.22 -13.55
N ASP A 626 -21.63 -10.89 -12.25
CA ASP A 626 -22.90 -10.49 -11.63
C ASP A 626 -22.73 -9.28 -10.69
N ALA A 627 -23.31 -8.14 -11.11
CA ALA A 627 -23.35 -6.90 -10.36
C ALA A 627 -24.76 -6.57 -9.82
N SER A 628 -25.73 -7.48 -9.91
CA SER A 628 -27.13 -7.23 -9.55
C SER A 628 -27.29 -6.75 -8.10
N ALA A 629 -26.66 -7.44 -7.15
CA ALA A 629 -26.69 -7.07 -5.72
C ALA A 629 -26.07 -5.69 -5.45
N ALA A 630 -24.97 -5.36 -6.14
CA ALA A 630 -24.30 -4.07 -6.04
C ALA A 630 -25.17 -2.94 -6.62
N GLN A 631 -25.82 -3.17 -7.77
CA GLN A 631 -26.74 -2.22 -8.41
C GLN A 631 -28.00 -1.99 -7.57
N GLU A 632 -28.57 -3.03 -6.96
CA GLU A 632 -29.71 -2.90 -6.04
C GLU A 632 -29.34 -2.16 -4.75
N PHE A 633 -28.18 -2.48 -4.16
CA PHE A 633 -27.64 -1.73 -3.03
C PHE A 633 -27.47 -0.25 -3.37
N GLN A 634 -26.88 0.05 -4.52
CA GLN A 634 -26.73 1.41 -5.03
C GLN A 634 -28.07 2.15 -5.16
N LYS A 635 -29.11 1.50 -5.67
CA LYS A 635 -30.46 2.10 -5.76
C LYS A 635 -31.11 2.37 -4.40
N SER A 636 -30.69 1.65 -3.36
CA SER A 636 -31.27 1.76 -2.00
C SER A 636 -30.65 2.88 -1.15
N ILE A 637 -29.50 3.42 -1.54
CA ILE A 637 -28.75 4.40 -0.76
C ILE A 637 -29.01 5.82 -1.26
N SER A 638 -29.30 6.72 -0.33
CA SER A 638 -29.40 8.16 -0.58
C SER A 638 -28.16 8.89 -0.10
N VAL A 639 -27.65 9.84 -0.89
CA VAL A 639 -26.52 10.70 -0.50
C VAL A 639 -26.92 11.58 0.70
N PRO A 640 -26.15 11.57 1.80
CA PRO A 640 -26.39 12.46 2.94
C PRO A 640 -26.42 13.95 2.52
N LYS A 641 -27.29 14.73 3.15
CA LYS A 641 -27.39 16.18 2.90
C LYS A 641 -26.13 16.93 3.33
N GLY A 642 -25.97 18.13 2.78
CA GLY A 642 -24.89 19.09 3.09
C GLY A 642 -24.20 19.57 1.81
N ALA A 643 -24.12 20.89 1.60
CA ALA A 643 -23.66 21.46 0.34
C ALA A 643 -22.17 21.15 0.08
N ALA A 644 -21.29 21.40 1.06
CA ALA A 644 -19.87 21.08 0.96
C ALA A 644 -19.61 19.55 0.87
N PHE A 645 -20.38 18.76 1.62
CA PHE A 645 -20.36 17.30 1.54
C PHE A 645 -20.68 16.80 0.13
N GLN A 646 -21.74 17.32 -0.49
CA GLN A 646 -22.13 16.93 -1.85
C GLN A 646 -21.05 17.27 -2.87
N LEU A 647 -20.38 18.43 -2.76
CA LEU A 647 -19.22 18.76 -3.59
C LEU A 647 -18.09 17.75 -3.41
N GLY A 648 -17.84 17.29 -2.17
CA GLY A 648 -16.87 16.25 -1.88
C GLY A 648 -17.19 14.90 -2.49
N VAL A 649 -18.47 14.49 -2.44
CA VAL A 649 -18.95 13.29 -3.14
C VAL A 649 -18.70 13.41 -4.64
N CYS A 650 -19.09 14.53 -5.26
CA CYS A 650 -18.86 14.77 -6.69
C CYS A 650 -17.37 14.77 -7.05
N ALA A 651 -16.51 15.39 -6.24
CA ALA A 651 -15.07 15.43 -6.46
C ALA A 651 -14.44 14.02 -6.40
N ALA A 652 -14.93 13.14 -5.52
CA ALA A 652 -14.44 11.76 -5.45
C ALA A 652 -15.03 10.86 -6.54
N ALA A 653 -16.19 11.21 -7.11
CA ALA A 653 -16.87 10.40 -8.12
C ALA A 653 -16.05 10.25 -9.40
N ALA A 654 -15.22 11.25 -9.74
CA ALA A 654 -14.33 11.18 -10.91
C ALA A 654 -13.35 10.00 -10.84
N SER A 655 -12.92 9.64 -9.62
CA SER A 655 -11.99 8.53 -9.38
C SER A 655 -12.66 7.15 -9.33
N LEU A 656 -13.99 7.08 -9.36
CA LEU A 656 -14.77 5.86 -9.15
C LEU A 656 -15.71 5.61 -10.33
N ALA A 657 -15.12 5.29 -11.49
CA ALA A 657 -15.82 5.07 -12.77
C ALA A 657 -16.92 3.98 -12.74
N MET A 658 -16.93 3.13 -11.72
CA MET A 658 -17.84 1.97 -11.59
C MET A 658 -19.21 2.31 -10.96
N ILE A 659 -19.39 3.52 -10.41
CA ILE A 659 -20.62 3.89 -9.68
C ILE A 659 -21.58 4.63 -10.61
N ASP A 660 -22.81 4.11 -10.81
CA ASP A 660 -23.82 4.76 -11.67
C ASP A 660 -24.07 6.21 -11.22
N SER A 661 -24.03 7.05 -12.24
CA SER A 661 -24.18 8.47 -12.21
C SER A 661 -25.51 8.95 -11.57
N SER A 662 -26.52 8.07 -11.52
CA SER A 662 -27.82 8.32 -10.90
C SER A 662 -27.79 8.45 -9.38
N LEU A 663 -26.75 7.93 -8.70
CA LEU A 663 -26.60 8.07 -7.23
C LEU A 663 -26.43 9.53 -6.80
N PHE A 664 -25.96 10.38 -7.71
CA PHE A 664 -25.49 11.72 -7.42
C PHE A 664 -26.51 12.79 -7.84
N ARG A 665 -27.82 12.46 -7.80
CA ARG A 665 -28.87 13.45 -8.07
C ARG A 665 -28.72 14.62 -7.09
N PRO A 666 -28.88 15.87 -7.56
CA PRO A 666 -28.72 17.04 -6.71
C PRO A 666 -29.72 16.98 -5.55
N VAL A 667 -29.17 16.91 -4.34
CA VAL A 667 -29.95 17.02 -3.09
C VAL A 667 -30.23 18.49 -2.78
N HIS A 668 -29.32 19.37 -3.22
CA HIS A 668 -29.37 20.82 -3.10
C HIS A 668 -29.55 21.52 -4.44
N THR A 669 -30.06 22.75 -4.41
CA THR A 669 -30.20 23.60 -5.61
C THR A 669 -28.87 24.25 -5.98
N ALA A 670 -28.75 24.76 -7.21
CA ALA A 670 -27.52 25.44 -7.66
C ALA A 670 -27.08 26.62 -6.74
N PRO A 671 -28.00 27.49 -6.24
CA PRO A 671 -27.65 28.54 -5.28
C PRO A 671 -27.00 28.05 -3.98
N ASP A 672 -27.45 26.90 -3.45
CA ASP A 672 -26.93 26.34 -2.19
C ASP A 672 -25.47 25.87 -2.33
N LEU A 673 -25.06 25.49 -3.55
CA LEU A 673 -23.72 24.99 -3.87
C LEU A 673 -22.74 26.11 -4.23
N GLN A 674 -23.23 27.30 -4.57
CA GLN A 674 -22.40 28.41 -5.08
C GLN A 674 -21.34 28.87 -4.08
N SER A 675 -21.72 29.16 -2.83
CA SER A 675 -20.78 29.66 -1.80
C SER A 675 -19.70 28.61 -1.44
N PRO A 676 -20.05 27.33 -1.17
CA PRO A 676 -19.06 26.27 -0.98
C PRO A 676 -18.13 26.09 -2.18
N ALA A 677 -18.65 26.14 -3.42
CA ALA A 677 -17.87 26.02 -4.64
C ALA A 677 -16.86 27.16 -4.80
N VAL A 678 -17.28 28.41 -4.55
CA VAL A 678 -16.39 29.58 -4.55
C VAL A 678 -15.30 29.44 -3.48
N GLY A 679 -15.61 28.86 -2.32
CA GLY A 679 -14.60 28.54 -1.29
C GLY A 679 -13.49 27.59 -1.78
N LEU A 680 -13.82 26.67 -2.69
CA LEU A 680 -12.83 25.73 -3.27
C LEU A 680 -11.84 26.42 -4.21
N VAL A 681 -12.23 27.54 -4.82
CA VAL A 681 -11.30 28.35 -5.62
C VAL A 681 -10.09 28.77 -4.81
N LYS A 682 -10.21 28.94 -3.48
CA LYS A 682 -9.09 29.25 -2.58
C LYS A 682 -8.44 28.01 -1.96
N THR A 683 -9.25 27.03 -1.59
CA THR A 683 -8.81 25.92 -0.73
C THR A 683 -8.38 24.66 -1.49
N ASP A 684 -9.06 24.30 -2.59
CA ASP A 684 -8.75 23.10 -3.40
C ASP A 684 -9.31 23.27 -4.84
N PRO A 685 -8.62 24.01 -5.73
CA PRO A 685 -9.07 24.20 -7.11
C PRO A 685 -9.13 22.90 -7.92
N GLY A 686 -8.28 21.92 -7.59
CA GLY A 686 -8.30 20.60 -8.21
C GLY A 686 -9.62 19.87 -7.97
N ALA A 687 -10.23 20.02 -6.78
CA ALA A 687 -11.56 19.49 -6.50
C ALA A 687 -12.61 19.97 -7.52
N LEU A 688 -12.57 21.25 -7.88
CA LEU A 688 -13.52 21.84 -8.83
C LEU A 688 -13.32 21.21 -10.21
N ASN A 689 -12.07 21.07 -10.68
CA ASN A 689 -11.80 20.40 -11.95
C ASN A 689 -12.37 18.98 -12.00
N GLU A 690 -12.27 18.20 -10.91
CA GLU A 690 -12.88 16.86 -10.82
C GLU A 690 -14.41 16.91 -10.80
N ILE A 691 -15.01 17.87 -10.08
CA ILE A 691 -16.48 18.05 -10.06
C ILE A 691 -17.02 18.35 -11.47
N PHE A 692 -16.38 19.27 -12.18
CA PHE A 692 -16.79 19.65 -13.54
C PHE A 692 -16.63 18.49 -14.55
N ARG A 693 -15.64 17.60 -14.36
CA ARG A 693 -15.47 16.40 -15.22
C ARG A 693 -16.66 15.45 -15.13
N VAL A 694 -17.29 15.35 -13.96
CA VAL A 694 -18.32 14.32 -13.70
C VAL A 694 -19.73 14.81 -14.01
N ARG A 695 -20.02 16.12 -13.89
CA ARG A 695 -21.41 16.63 -13.95
C ARG A 695 -21.59 17.98 -14.67
N PRO A 696 -22.24 17.99 -15.85
CA PRO A 696 -22.59 19.22 -16.57
C PRO A 696 -23.60 20.16 -15.87
N TRP A 697 -24.48 19.68 -14.97
CA TRP A 697 -25.47 20.54 -14.30
C TRP A 697 -24.87 21.47 -13.24
N PHE A 698 -23.64 21.21 -12.79
CA PHE A 698 -22.88 22.13 -11.94
C PHE A 698 -22.44 23.39 -12.70
N ALA A 699 -22.41 23.33 -14.04
CA ALA A 699 -22.17 24.47 -14.92
C ALA A 699 -23.43 25.32 -15.12
N SER A 700 -24.15 25.65 -14.05
CA SER A 700 -25.21 26.68 -14.15
C SER A 700 -24.55 28.04 -14.41
N ALA A 701 -25.21 28.92 -15.17
CA ALA A 701 -24.65 30.24 -15.47
C ALA A 701 -24.30 31.04 -14.20
N GLU A 702 -25.10 30.90 -13.14
CA GLU A 702 -24.91 31.57 -11.84
C GLU A 702 -23.65 31.07 -11.11
N ILE A 703 -23.43 29.76 -11.04
CA ILE A 703 -22.24 29.18 -10.40
C ILE A 703 -20.98 29.54 -11.21
N SER A 704 -21.06 29.45 -12.54
CA SER A 704 -19.94 29.77 -13.42
C SER A 704 -19.54 31.24 -13.38
N GLU A 705 -20.50 32.17 -13.35
CA GLU A 705 -20.24 33.61 -13.14
C GLU A 705 -19.52 33.85 -11.80
N ALA A 706 -19.98 33.22 -10.72
CA ALA A 706 -19.38 33.35 -9.40
C ALA A 706 -17.97 32.74 -9.30
N LEU A 707 -17.75 31.58 -9.93
CA LEU A 707 -16.45 30.92 -9.98
C LEU A 707 -15.45 31.74 -10.80
N VAL A 708 -15.83 32.25 -11.97
CA VAL A 708 -14.95 33.12 -12.77
C VAL A 708 -14.58 34.37 -11.99
N ALA A 709 -15.54 35.04 -11.34
CA ALA A 709 -15.24 36.19 -10.49
C ALA A 709 -14.23 35.84 -9.39
N ALA A 710 -14.46 34.73 -8.66
CA ALA A 710 -13.56 34.29 -7.59
C ALA A 710 -12.16 33.88 -8.09
N ILE A 711 -12.06 33.25 -9.26
CA ILE A 711 -10.79 32.86 -9.88
C ILE A 711 -10.03 34.11 -10.32
N CYS A 712 -10.71 35.05 -10.99
CA CYS A 712 -10.14 36.33 -11.40
C CYS A 712 -9.64 37.14 -10.20
N ASP A 713 -10.43 37.24 -9.13
CA ASP A 713 -10.02 37.91 -7.89
C ASP A 713 -8.76 37.24 -7.29
N ARG A 714 -8.73 35.90 -7.24
CA ARG A 714 -7.57 35.15 -6.73
C ARG A 714 -6.31 35.35 -7.57
N LEU A 715 -6.45 35.35 -8.90
CA LEU A 715 -5.35 35.61 -9.84
C LEU A 715 -4.79 37.04 -9.68
N SER A 716 -5.63 37.99 -9.28
CA SER A 716 -5.24 39.39 -9.04
C SER A 716 -4.56 39.57 -7.68
N SER A 717 -5.09 38.95 -6.63
CA SER A 717 -4.66 39.24 -5.25
C SER A 717 -3.44 38.43 -4.79
N ASP A 718 -3.24 37.23 -5.36
CA ASP A 718 -2.29 36.26 -4.83
C ASP A 718 -1.17 35.94 -5.82
N LYS A 719 0.07 35.88 -5.33
CA LYS A 719 1.14 35.18 -6.03
C LYS A 719 0.90 33.68 -5.88
N LEU A 720 0.24 33.09 -6.88
CA LEU A 720 -0.04 31.66 -6.91
C LEU A 720 1.24 30.83 -6.98
N GLU A 721 1.33 29.86 -6.08
CA GLU A 721 2.35 28.81 -6.12
C GLU A 721 2.20 27.94 -7.37
N LYS A 722 3.30 27.31 -7.79
CA LYS A 722 3.37 26.41 -8.96
C LYS A 722 2.28 25.33 -8.98
N ALA A 723 1.83 24.86 -7.82
CA ALA A 723 0.88 23.76 -7.68
C ALA A 723 -0.62 24.17 -7.68
N GLY A 724 -0.95 25.48 -7.71
CA GLY A 724 -2.35 25.93 -7.79
C GLY A 724 -2.69 26.67 -9.08
N ARG A 725 -1.67 27.14 -9.81
CA ARG A 725 -1.81 27.88 -11.07
C ARG A 725 -2.37 27.01 -12.20
N PRO A 726 -1.92 25.76 -12.42
CA PRO A 726 -2.41 24.91 -13.50
C PRO A 726 -3.90 24.59 -13.36
N GLU A 727 -4.35 24.32 -12.14
CA GLU A 727 -5.74 23.94 -11.83
C GLU A 727 -6.68 25.10 -12.06
N LEU A 728 -6.30 26.32 -11.62
CA LEU A 728 -7.09 27.53 -11.84
C LEU A 728 -7.12 27.92 -13.32
N ALA A 729 -6.01 27.76 -14.05
CA ALA A 729 -5.95 28.00 -15.48
C ALA A 729 -6.83 27.01 -16.26
N GLU A 730 -6.76 25.70 -15.94
CA GLU A 730 -7.62 24.68 -16.55
C GLU A 730 -9.11 24.97 -16.26
N LEU A 731 -9.44 25.30 -15.01
CA LEU A 731 -10.81 25.59 -14.62
C LEU A 731 -11.36 26.82 -15.34
N LEU A 732 -10.59 27.91 -15.40
CA LEU A 732 -10.98 29.13 -16.10
C LEU A 732 -11.13 28.88 -17.62
N CYS A 733 -10.25 28.06 -18.20
CA CYS A 733 -10.37 27.66 -19.60
C CYS A 733 -11.64 26.85 -19.86
N ARG A 734 -11.94 25.88 -18.99
CA ARG A 734 -13.15 25.05 -19.10
C ARG A 734 -14.41 25.91 -19.00
N LEU A 735 -14.50 26.75 -17.97
CA LEU A 735 -15.61 27.69 -17.77
C LEU A 735 -15.80 28.63 -18.96
N ARG A 736 -14.69 29.10 -19.57
CA ARG A 736 -14.74 29.92 -20.78
C ARG A 736 -15.20 29.13 -22.01
N SER A 737 -14.84 27.85 -22.12
CA SER A 737 -15.14 26.99 -23.28
C SER A 737 -16.56 26.43 -23.27
N GLU A 738 -17.13 26.15 -22.09
CA GLU A 738 -18.47 25.53 -21.94
C GLU A 738 -19.62 26.55 -21.98
N HIS A 739 -19.35 27.82 -21.67
CA HIS A 739 -20.36 28.90 -21.66
C HIS A 739 -20.30 29.78 -22.90
N ASP A 740 -21.49 30.20 -23.39
CA ASP A 740 -21.69 30.97 -24.62
C ASP A 740 -20.67 32.12 -24.77
N PRO A 741 -19.94 32.21 -25.90
CA PRO A 741 -18.96 33.27 -26.18
C PRO A 741 -19.48 34.71 -26.12
N ARG A 742 -20.79 34.97 -25.94
CA ARG A 742 -21.37 36.30 -26.11
C ARG A 742 -21.66 37.15 -24.87
N ARG A 743 -21.81 36.65 -23.63
CA ARG A 743 -22.30 37.52 -22.54
C ARG A 743 -21.76 37.18 -21.13
N LYS A 744 -21.07 38.15 -20.52
CA LYS A 744 -20.67 38.34 -19.10
C LYS A 744 -19.31 37.85 -18.58
N LEU A 745 -18.74 36.72 -19.03
CA LEU A 745 -17.46 36.24 -18.47
C LEU A 745 -16.22 36.92 -19.07
N VAL A 746 -16.26 37.22 -20.38
CA VAL A 746 -15.14 37.84 -21.11
C VAL A 746 -14.67 39.16 -20.50
N PRO A 747 -15.56 40.12 -20.11
CA PRO A 747 -15.13 41.36 -19.46
C PRO A 747 -14.31 41.13 -18.18
N ALA A 748 -14.64 40.10 -17.39
CA ALA A 748 -13.90 39.79 -16.18
C ALA A 748 -12.51 39.22 -16.49
N ILE A 749 -12.38 38.37 -17.52
CA ILE A 749 -11.08 37.83 -17.97
C ILE A 749 -10.23 38.94 -18.60
N LEU A 750 -10.83 39.78 -19.44
CA LEU A 750 -10.16 40.90 -20.10
C LEU A 750 -9.60 41.90 -19.07
N ALA A 751 -10.37 42.24 -18.03
CA ALA A 751 -9.88 43.11 -16.96
C ALA A 751 -8.61 42.57 -16.28
N ARG A 752 -8.47 41.24 -16.16
CA ARG A 752 -7.27 40.57 -15.60
C ARG A 752 -6.12 40.43 -16.60
N ALA A 753 -6.42 40.47 -17.89
CA ALA A 753 -5.41 40.59 -18.93
C ALA A 753 -4.83 42.01 -18.91
N ASP A 754 -5.69 43.03 -18.91
CA ASP A 754 -5.33 44.45 -19.00
C ASP A 754 -4.69 45.00 -17.70
N ASP A 755 -4.99 44.45 -16.51
CA ASP A 755 -4.25 44.75 -15.28
C ASP A 755 -2.90 44.00 -15.18
N GLY A 756 -2.61 43.11 -16.13
CA GLY A 756 -1.37 42.34 -16.22
C GLY A 756 -1.31 41.10 -15.33
N SER A 757 -2.37 40.76 -14.60
CA SER A 757 -2.40 39.56 -13.74
C SER A 757 -2.21 38.27 -14.54
N LEU A 758 -2.95 38.10 -15.66
CA LEU A 758 -2.82 36.91 -16.51
C LEU A 758 -1.44 36.81 -17.18
N VAL A 759 -0.89 37.95 -17.61
CA VAL A 759 0.45 38.01 -18.23
C VAL A 759 1.53 37.60 -17.25
N ALA A 760 1.46 38.09 -16.00
CA ALA A 760 2.39 37.71 -14.94
C ALA A 760 2.36 36.20 -14.67
N HIS A 761 1.17 35.61 -14.49
CA HIS A 761 1.05 34.16 -14.25
C HIS A 761 1.46 33.31 -15.45
N ALA A 762 1.20 33.78 -16.68
CA ALA A 762 1.67 33.10 -17.90
C ALA A 762 3.19 33.13 -18.00
N ALA A 763 3.82 34.28 -17.78
CA ALA A 763 5.28 34.43 -17.77
C ALA A 763 5.93 33.55 -16.70
N MET A 764 5.37 33.53 -15.47
CA MET A 764 5.84 32.65 -14.39
C MET A 764 5.71 31.18 -14.75
N ALA A 765 4.59 30.74 -15.36
CA ALA A 765 4.41 29.36 -15.79
C ALA A 765 5.47 28.95 -16.83
N PHE A 766 5.74 29.80 -17.83
CA PHE A 766 6.78 29.54 -18.82
C PHE A 766 8.18 29.47 -18.20
N ASP A 767 8.52 30.39 -17.29
CA ASP A 767 9.82 30.41 -16.59
C ASP A 767 10.02 29.17 -15.70
N GLU A 768 8.96 28.71 -15.04
CA GLU A 768 8.95 27.51 -14.21
C GLU A 768 8.91 26.18 -15.03
N GLY A 769 8.85 26.27 -16.37
CA GLY A 769 8.82 25.14 -17.29
C GLY A 769 7.44 24.50 -17.51
N ASP A 770 6.36 25.06 -16.94
CA ASP A 770 4.99 24.61 -17.18
C ASP A 770 4.38 25.30 -18.39
N ARG A 771 4.80 24.84 -19.57
CA ARG A 771 4.46 25.47 -20.84
C ARG A 771 2.99 25.32 -21.23
N LEU A 772 2.32 24.25 -20.80
CA LEU A 772 0.89 24.05 -21.07
C LEU A 772 0.02 25.02 -20.27
N THR A 773 0.36 25.28 -19.00
CA THR A 773 -0.33 26.32 -18.21
C THR A 773 -0.08 27.71 -18.79
N GLY A 774 1.15 28.00 -19.24
CA GLY A 774 1.46 29.23 -19.97
C GLY A 774 0.61 29.39 -21.23
N ALA A 775 0.48 28.34 -22.04
CA ALA A 775 -0.34 28.31 -23.25
C ALA A 775 -1.84 28.51 -22.97
N ARG A 776 -2.39 27.89 -21.93
CA ARG A 776 -3.78 28.09 -21.46
C ARG A 776 -4.07 29.54 -21.11
N LEU A 777 -3.17 30.16 -20.35
CA LEU A 777 -3.29 31.56 -19.96
C LEU A 777 -3.12 32.50 -21.17
N ALA A 778 -2.22 32.17 -22.09
CA ALA A 778 -2.05 32.90 -23.35
C ALA A 778 -3.31 32.85 -24.21
N TRP A 779 -3.96 31.68 -24.32
CA TRP A 779 -5.24 31.54 -25.00
C TRP A 779 -6.33 32.40 -24.35
N LEU A 780 -6.44 32.41 -23.01
CA LEU A 780 -7.40 33.26 -22.30
C LEU A 780 -7.19 34.75 -22.58
N ILE A 781 -5.92 35.20 -22.62
CA ILE A 781 -5.56 36.58 -22.98
C ILE A 781 -5.98 36.88 -24.41
N MET A 782 -5.54 36.06 -25.37
CA MET A 782 -5.81 36.26 -26.80
C MET A 782 -7.31 36.22 -27.12
N ASP A 783 -8.05 35.28 -26.54
CA ASP A 783 -9.49 35.15 -26.77
C ASP A 783 -10.29 36.28 -26.11
N ALA A 784 -9.90 36.72 -24.91
CA ALA A 784 -10.61 37.80 -24.21
C ALA A 784 -10.30 39.19 -24.78
N ALA A 785 -9.08 39.40 -25.28
CA ALA A 785 -8.62 40.68 -25.82
C ALA A 785 -8.90 40.85 -27.32
N ASP A 786 -9.86 40.09 -27.86
CA ASP A 786 -10.27 40.10 -29.27
C ASP A 786 -9.10 39.93 -30.25
N GLY A 787 -8.18 39.02 -29.90
CA GLY A 787 -6.98 38.67 -30.65
C GLY A 787 -5.86 39.70 -30.59
N ARG A 788 -5.77 40.49 -29.52
CA ARG A 788 -4.50 41.11 -29.08
C ARG A 788 -3.64 40.04 -28.41
N SER A 789 -2.42 39.80 -28.90
CA SER A 789 -1.49 38.83 -28.28
C SER A 789 -0.90 39.35 -26.97
N VAL A 790 -0.80 40.68 -26.84
CA VAL A 790 -0.34 41.40 -25.65
C VAL A 790 -1.44 42.39 -25.25
N PRO A 791 -1.96 42.30 -24.01
CA PRO A 791 -2.99 43.21 -23.50
C PRO A 791 -2.38 44.56 -23.07
N ASP A 792 -3.17 45.44 -22.46
CA ASP A 792 -2.68 46.73 -21.96
C ASP A 792 -1.51 46.52 -20.97
N ARG A 793 -0.51 47.40 -21.01
CA ARG A 793 0.78 47.23 -20.30
C ARG A 793 0.92 48.16 -19.09
N PRO A 794 0.31 47.86 -17.93
CA PRO A 794 0.55 48.59 -16.69
C PRO A 794 1.98 48.33 -16.19
N SER A 795 2.62 49.37 -15.67
CA SER A 795 3.99 49.28 -15.16
C SER A 795 4.10 48.56 -13.82
N ASN A 796 3.06 48.63 -12.97
CA ASN A 796 3.03 48.02 -11.65
C ASN A 796 1.64 47.43 -11.35
N HIS A 797 1.61 46.30 -10.65
CA HIS A 797 0.39 45.69 -10.11
C HIS A 797 0.34 45.82 -8.58
N PRO A 798 -0.82 46.14 -7.96
CA PRO A 798 -0.96 46.29 -6.51
C PRO A 798 -0.47 45.10 -5.67
N HIS A 799 -0.59 43.88 -6.21
CA HIS A 799 -0.23 42.64 -5.50
C HIS A 799 0.94 41.88 -6.12
N LEU A 800 1.17 42.01 -7.43
CA LEU A 800 2.19 41.23 -8.15
C LEU A 800 3.53 41.99 -8.30
N GLY A 801 3.53 43.31 -8.07
CA GLY A 801 4.74 44.15 -8.09
C GLY A 801 5.05 44.69 -9.49
N ASP A 802 6.33 44.77 -9.82
CA ASP A 802 6.81 45.29 -11.10
C ASP A 802 6.52 44.31 -12.24
N LEU A 803 5.67 44.74 -13.18
CA LEU A 803 5.26 43.92 -14.31
C LEU A 803 6.22 44.01 -15.50
N ASN A 804 7.16 44.96 -15.50
CA ASN A 804 8.06 45.18 -16.64
C ASN A 804 8.99 44.00 -16.94
N THR A 805 9.15 43.09 -15.98
CA THR A 805 9.93 41.85 -16.15
C THR A 805 9.12 40.72 -16.77
N PHE A 806 7.80 40.68 -16.54
CA PHE A 806 6.93 39.60 -17.03
C PHE A 806 6.51 39.78 -18.49
N TYR A 807 6.21 41.02 -18.93
CA TYR A 807 5.79 41.28 -20.30
C TYR A 807 6.80 40.82 -21.35
N PRO A 808 8.11 41.20 -21.28
CA PRO A 808 9.10 40.72 -22.24
C PRO A 808 9.29 39.20 -22.22
N ALA A 809 9.18 38.58 -21.03
CA ALA A 809 9.30 37.13 -20.90
C ALA A 809 8.13 36.40 -21.57
N TYR A 810 6.89 36.86 -21.34
CA TYR A 810 5.70 36.34 -22.01
C TYR A 810 5.77 36.57 -23.53
N GLU A 811 6.05 37.79 -23.97
CA GLU A 811 6.15 38.14 -25.40
C GLU A 811 7.15 37.27 -26.14
N LYS A 812 8.32 37.03 -25.54
CA LYS A 812 9.33 36.14 -26.11
C LYS A 812 8.79 34.72 -26.28
N GLN A 813 8.13 34.17 -25.26
CA GLN A 813 7.59 32.81 -25.32
C GLN A 813 6.48 32.67 -26.37
N ILE A 814 5.63 33.69 -26.53
CA ILE A 814 4.58 33.71 -27.55
C ILE A 814 5.16 33.86 -28.97
N ALA A 815 6.21 34.65 -29.14
CA ALA A 815 6.90 34.81 -30.42
C ALA A 815 7.66 33.54 -30.83
N ASP A 816 8.23 32.82 -29.86
CA ASP A 816 9.02 31.61 -30.07
C ASP A 816 8.17 30.32 -30.05
N LEU A 817 6.84 30.41 -30.14
CA LEU A 817 5.97 29.24 -30.20
C LEU A 817 6.29 28.39 -31.44
N ASP A 818 6.52 27.10 -31.21
CA ASP A 818 6.70 26.13 -32.28
C ASP A 818 5.34 25.84 -32.92
N PRO A 819 5.15 26.03 -34.25
CA PRO A 819 3.93 25.63 -34.94
C PRO A 819 3.60 24.14 -34.70
N ALA A 820 4.63 23.30 -34.59
CA ALA A 820 4.51 21.87 -34.32
C ALA A 820 4.45 21.53 -32.81
N GLY A 821 4.52 22.53 -31.92
CA GLY A 821 4.62 22.37 -30.48
C GLY A 821 3.31 22.04 -29.76
N SER A 822 3.44 21.50 -28.54
CA SER A 822 2.33 21.14 -27.65
C SER A 822 1.54 22.36 -27.16
N GLU A 823 2.21 23.50 -27.05
CA GLU A 823 1.69 24.79 -26.59
C GLU A 823 0.71 25.36 -27.62
N THR A 824 1.13 25.41 -28.89
CA THR A 824 0.30 25.81 -30.03
C THR A 824 -0.90 24.87 -30.19
N GLY A 825 -0.68 23.56 -30.03
CA GLY A 825 -1.74 22.56 -30.02
C GLY A 825 -2.78 22.78 -28.91
N GLU A 826 -2.35 23.09 -27.68
CA GLU A 826 -3.28 23.37 -26.57
C GLU A 826 -4.11 24.64 -26.82
N ILE A 827 -3.50 25.71 -27.35
CA ILE A 827 -4.22 26.96 -27.70
C ILE A 827 -5.25 26.67 -28.81
N ALA A 828 -4.86 25.90 -29.83
CA ALA A 828 -5.74 25.50 -30.93
C ALA A 828 -6.93 24.67 -30.42
N ARG A 829 -6.68 23.66 -29.56
CA ARG A 829 -7.74 22.85 -28.95
C ARG A 829 -8.73 23.70 -28.17
N LEU A 830 -8.25 24.62 -27.33
CA LEU A 830 -9.12 25.50 -26.54
C LEU A 830 -9.93 26.46 -27.41
N ALA A 831 -9.33 26.99 -28.48
CA ALA A 831 -10.02 27.82 -29.47
C ALA A 831 -11.09 27.06 -30.25
N ALA A 832 -10.87 25.78 -30.54
CA ALA A 832 -11.85 24.92 -31.21
C ALA A 832 -13.02 24.55 -30.28
N VAL A 833 -12.74 24.09 -29.06
CA VAL A 833 -13.76 23.71 -28.06
C VAL A 833 -14.63 24.91 -27.68
N SER A 834 -14.08 26.12 -27.66
CA SER A 834 -14.84 27.36 -27.41
C SER A 834 -15.67 27.87 -28.60
N LYS A 835 -15.77 27.08 -29.68
CA LYS A 835 -16.46 27.43 -30.93
C LYS A 835 -15.87 28.67 -31.61
N GLY A 836 -14.56 28.83 -31.50
CA GLY A 836 -13.82 30.01 -31.96
C GLY A 836 -13.34 29.97 -33.40
N PHE A 837 -13.64 28.94 -34.20
CA PHE A 837 -13.04 28.75 -35.54
C PHE A 837 -13.06 30.02 -36.39
N THR A 838 -14.25 30.58 -36.67
CA THR A 838 -14.41 31.77 -37.52
C THR A 838 -13.70 33.00 -36.96
N ARG A 839 -13.64 33.11 -35.63
CA ARG A 839 -12.99 34.23 -34.93
C ARG A 839 -11.48 34.16 -35.12
N TRP A 840 -10.89 33.00 -34.84
CA TRP A 840 -9.45 32.76 -34.98
C TRP A 840 -8.99 32.80 -36.44
N MET A 841 -9.83 32.37 -37.39
CA MET A 841 -9.62 32.61 -38.82
C MET A 841 -9.51 34.12 -39.11
N GLY A 842 -10.42 34.93 -38.57
CA GLY A 842 -10.37 36.38 -38.71
C GLY A 842 -9.08 36.99 -38.15
N TYR A 843 -8.55 36.45 -37.06
CA TYR A 843 -7.26 36.88 -36.50
C TYR A 843 -6.06 36.46 -37.35
N ALA A 844 -6.12 35.31 -37.99
CA ALA A 844 -5.01 34.82 -38.82
C ALA A 844 -4.89 35.57 -40.16
N ILE A 845 -6.04 35.96 -40.73
CA ILE A 845 -6.10 36.68 -42.02
C ILE A 845 -5.66 38.14 -41.91
N ASP A 846 -5.85 38.77 -40.75
CA ASP A 846 -5.46 40.16 -40.50
C ASP A 846 -3.92 40.32 -40.56
N GLU A 847 -3.41 40.92 -41.64
CA GLU A 847 -1.97 41.11 -41.88
C GLU A 847 -1.27 41.90 -40.78
N GLY A 848 -2.01 42.74 -40.03
CA GLY A 848 -1.47 43.53 -38.91
C GLY A 848 -1.21 42.72 -37.63
N ARG A 849 -1.59 41.43 -37.58
CA ARG A 849 -1.49 40.61 -36.38
C ARG A 849 -0.23 39.73 -36.32
N PRO A 850 0.26 39.42 -35.11
CA PRO A 850 1.44 38.57 -34.92
C PRO A 850 1.28 37.15 -35.48
N GLU A 851 2.41 36.55 -35.85
CA GLU A 851 2.47 35.25 -36.53
C GLU A 851 1.83 34.09 -35.75
N VAL A 852 1.78 34.18 -34.41
CA VAL A 852 1.13 33.18 -33.55
C VAL A 852 -0.32 32.89 -33.98
N PHE A 853 -1.07 33.88 -34.47
CA PHE A 853 -2.46 33.64 -34.90
C PHE A 853 -2.54 32.77 -36.14
N ARG A 854 -1.59 32.90 -37.08
CA ARG A 854 -1.50 32.04 -38.26
C ARG A 854 -1.11 30.61 -37.89
N GLN A 855 -0.10 30.47 -37.02
CA GLN A 855 0.35 29.17 -36.52
C GLN A 855 -0.76 28.41 -35.77
N VAL A 856 -1.47 29.10 -34.87
CA VAL A 856 -2.59 28.52 -34.12
C VAL A 856 -3.76 28.22 -35.05
N PHE A 857 -4.12 29.12 -35.97
CA PHE A 857 -5.21 28.87 -36.90
C PHE A 857 -4.92 27.69 -37.83
N ALA A 858 -3.67 27.52 -38.29
CA ALA A 858 -3.27 26.36 -39.07
C ALA A 858 -3.57 25.05 -38.31
N ARG A 859 -3.23 24.99 -37.01
CA ARG A 859 -3.57 23.85 -36.14
C ARG A 859 -5.07 23.66 -35.95
N ILE A 860 -5.84 24.74 -35.76
CA ILE A 860 -7.30 24.65 -35.66
C ILE A 860 -7.88 24.06 -36.96
N ALA A 861 -7.38 24.49 -38.12
CA ALA A 861 -7.83 24.02 -39.41
C ALA A 861 -7.50 22.54 -39.66
N THR A 862 -6.34 22.05 -39.20
CA THR A 862 -5.90 20.68 -39.48
C THR A 862 -6.31 19.68 -38.42
N ASP A 863 -6.15 19.99 -37.14
CA ASP A 863 -6.14 18.98 -36.07
C ASP A 863 -7.49 18.89 -35.36
N GLU A 864 -8.19 20.02 -35.22
CA GLU A 864 -9.38 20.14 -34.38
C GLU A 864 -10.70 20.00 -35.14
N ASP A 865 -11.78 19.64 -34.44
CA ASP A 865 -13.14 19.62 -34.98
C ASP A 865 -13.77 21.02 -34.92
N TYR A 866 -14.45 21.43 -35.99
CA TYR A 866 -15.05 22.76 -36.08
C TYR A 866 -16.40 22.73 -35.34
N GLY A 867 -16.41 22.95 -34.02
CA GLY A 867 -17.65 22.85 -33.23
C GLY A 867 -18.80 23.75 -33.73
N GLU A 868 -18.48 24.93 -34.27
CA GLU A 868 -19.42 25.84 -34.95
C GLU A 868 -18.69 26.54 -36.09
N LEU A 869 -19.34 26.71 -37.24
CA LEU A 869 -18.72 27.26 -38.45
C LEU A 869 -19.66 28.26 -39.14
N GLU A 870 -19.20 29.50 -39.34
CA GLU A 870 -19.90 30.47 -40.19
C GLU A 870 -19.56 30.20 -41.66
N VAL A 871 -20.22 29.19 -42.23
CA VAL A 871 -19.87 28.59 -43.54
C VAL A 871 -19.68 29.63 -44.65
N VAL A 872 -20.54 30.64 -44.76
CA VAL A 872 -20.42 31.69 -45.79
C VAL A 872 -19.11 32.46 -45.65
N ARG A 873 -18.72 32.83 -44.42
CA ARG A 873 -17.53 33.62 -44.15
C ARG A 873 -16.27 32.79 -44.36
N VAL A 874 -16.29 31.51 -43.96
CA VAL A 874 -15.16 30.60 -44.11
C VAL A 874 -14.92 30.24 -45.58
N VAL A 875 -15.98 29.92 -46.33
CA VAL A 875 -15.87 29.67 -47.78
C VAL A 875 -15.41 30.92 -48.51
N GLY A 876 -15.95 32.09 -48.18
CA GLY A 876 -15.57 33.35 -48.82
C GLY A 876 -14.12 33.78 -48.56
N ALA A 877 -13.52 33.34 -47.46
CA ALA A 877 -12.14 33.64 -47.06
C ALA A 877 -11.14 32.55 -47.48
N PHE A 878 -11.51 31.66 -48.41
CA PHE A 878 -10.66 30.53 -48.78
C PHE A 878 -9.32 30.94 -49.38
N ASP A 879 -9.28 32.04 -50.14
CA ASP A 879 -8.05 32.48 -50.81
C ASP A 879 -6.98 32.87 -49.79
N GLU A 880 -7.39 33.49 -48.69
CA GLU A 880 -6.53 33.83 -47.56
C GLU A 880 -6.19 32.60 -46.71
N ILE A 881 -7.12 31.67 -46.53
CA ILE A 881 -6.84 30.39 -45.85
C ILE A 881 -5.81 29.56 -46.62
N ASP A 882 -5.94 29.42 -47.94
CA ASP A 882 -5.00 28.70 -48.83
C ASP A 882 -3.62 29.39 -48.88
N ALA A 883 -3.52 30.65 -48.47
CA ALA A 883 -2.24 31.36 -48.33
C ALA A 883 -1.55 31.10 -46.98
N ILE A 884 -2.32 30.77 -45.93
CA ILE A 884 -1.80 30.49 -44.57
C ILE A 884 -1.39 29.02 -44.43
N LEU A 885 -2.16 28.11 -45.04
CA LEU A 885 -1.97 26.67 -44.91
C LEU A 885 -0.97 26.13 -45.96
N ASP A 886 -0.21 25.09 -45.59
CA ASP A 886 0.57 24.32 -46.55
C ASP A 886 -0.30 23.33 -47.35
N GLU A 887 0.28 22.69 -48.38
CA GLU A 887 -0.48 21.82 -49.30
C GLU A 887 -1.14 20.60 -48.64
N ASP A 888 -0.56 20.07 -47.55
CA ASP A 888 -1.14 18.95 -46.83
C ASP A 888 -2.26 19.44 -45.90
N ALA A 889 -2.03 20.57 -45.22
CA ALA A 889 -3.00 21.22 -44.34
C ALA A 889 -4.25 21.67 -45.09
N VAL A 890 -4.12 22.22 -46.30
CA VAL A 890 -5.26 22.59 -47.17
C VAL A 890 -6.12 21.36 -47.47
N ARG A 891 -5.51 20.22 -47.81
CA ARG A 891 -6.26 18.99 -48.11
C ARG A 891 -7.05 18.49 -46.90
N VAL A 892 -6.46 18.55 -45.70
CA VAL A 892 -7.16 18.19 -44.45
C VAL A 892 -8.31 19.16 -44.16
N PHE A 893 -8.07 20.47 -44.28
CA PHE A 893 -9.09 21.50 -44.10
C PHE A 893 -10.28 21.30 -45.06
N LEU A 894 -10.02 21.09 -46.36
CA LEU A 894 -11.06 20.85 -47.36
C LEU A 894 -11.88 19.59 -47.05
N SER A 895 -11.23 18.51 -46.62
CA SER A 895 -11.91 17.29 -46.19
C SER A 895 -12.85 17.56 -45.02
N LYS A 896 -12.39 18.29 -43.99
CA LYS A 896 -13.18 18.66 -42.81
C LYS A 896 -14.34 19.61 -43.13
N LEU A 897 -14.12 20.59 -44.02
CA LEU A 897 -15.17 21.48 -44.51
C LEU A 897 -16.34 20.69 -45.16
N GLY A 898 -16.05 19.54 -45.78
CA GLY A 898 -17.06 18.63 -46.32
C GLY A 898 -18.10 18.13 -45.31
N GLY A 899 -17.76 18.07 -44.02
CA GLY A 899 -18.71 17.75 -42.95
C GLY A 899 -19.88 18.74 -42.84
N TRP A 900 -19.72 19.94 -43.40
CA TRP A 900 -20.72 21.01 -43.41
C TRP A 900 -21.57 21.06 -44.68
N SER A 901 -21.45 20.07 -45.57
CA SER A 901 -22.16 19.99 -46.86
C SER A 901 -23.68 20.14 -46.76
N HIS A 902 -24.28 19.69 -45.65
CA HIS A 902 -25.72 19.83 -45.38
C HIS A 902 -26.22 21.27 -45.30
N THR A 903 -25.33 22.25 -45.08
CA THR A 903 -25.69 23.68 -45.00
C THR A 903 -25.53 24.42 -46.33
N PHE A 904 -24.86 23.83 -47.31
CA PHE A 904 -24.45 24.53 -48.53
C PHE A 904 -25.63 24.95 -49.41
N ASP A 905 -26.67 24.11 -49.52
CA ASP A 905 -27.89 24.43 -50.27
C ASP A 905 -28.54 25.73 -49.76
N THR A 906 -28.57 25.92 -48.44
CA THR A 906 -29.17 27.10 -47.80
C THR A 906 -28.41 28.39 -48.13
N HIS A 907 -27.10 28.31 -48.29
CA HIS A 907 -26.23 29.48 -48.36
C HIS A 907 -25.75 29.82 -49.78
N PHE A 908 -25.60 28.84 -50.66
CA PHE A 908 -24.98 29.00 -51.99
C PHE A 908 -25.89 28.64 -53.16
N ALA A 909 -27.16 28.30 -52.95
CA ALA A 909 -28.09 28.04 -54.04
C ALA A 909 -28.40 29.29 -54.89
N GLY A 910 -28.69 29.06 -56.17
CA GLY A 910 -28.98 30.11 -57.15
C GLY A 910 -27.78 31.04 -57.36
N ARG A 911 -28.04 32.34 -57.55
CA ARG A 911 -27.00 33.36 -57.81
C ARG A 911 -26.01 33.56 -56.64
N ASN A 912 -26.28 33.01 -55.45
CA ASN A 912 -25.33 33.06 -54.31
C ASN A 912 -24.09 32.17 -54.50
N CYS A 913 -24.07 31.28 -55.51
CA CYS A 913 -22.89 30.47 -55.81
C CYS A 913 -21.67 31.31 -56.23
N THR A 914 -21.86 32.59 -56.63
CA THR A 914 -20.77 33.54 -56.90
C THR A 914 -19.96 33.91 -55.65
N LYS A 915 -20.47 33.64 -54.45
CA LYS A 915 -19.75 33.81 -53.19
C LYS A 915 -18.71 32.71 -52.95
N ILE A 916 -18.69 31.66 -53.78
CA ILE A 916 -17.69 30.59 -53.71
C ILE A 916 -16.46 31.06 -54.47
N PRO A 917 -15.27 31.18 -53.83
CA PRO A 917 -14.07 31.57 -54.52
C PRO A 917 -13.68 30.60 -55.63
N VAL A 918 -13.22 31.13 -56.77
CA VAL A 918 -12.80 30.33 -57.93
C VAL A 918 -11.63 29.40 -57.58
N ARG A 919 -10.73 29.85 -56.70
CA ARG A 919 -9.60 29.05 -56.23
C ARG A 919 -10.06 27.82 -55.45
N LEU A 920 -11.13 27.93 -54.65
CA LEU A 920 -11.72 26.80 -53.93
C LEU A 920 -12.24 25.73 -54.90
N ILE A 921 -12.95 26.15 -55.95
CA ILE A 921 -13.47 25.22 -56.96
C ILE A 921 -12.34 24.53 -57.72
N SER A 922 -11.28 25.28 -58.02
CA SER A 922 -10.09 24.74 -58.67
C SER A 922 -9.42 23.69 -57.77
N ARG A 923 -9.20 24.01 -56.48
CA ARG A 923 -8.65 23.09 -55.48
C ARG A 923 -9.49 21.83 -55.28
N ILE A 924 -10.83 21.96 -55.21
CA ILE A 924 -11.73 20.80 -55.11
C ILE A 924 -11.51 19.84 -56.28
N ALA A 925 -11.31 20.37 -57.49
CA ALA A 925 -11.07 19.58 -58.69
C ALA A 925 -9.65 18.96 -58.72
N ASP A 926 -8.62 19.76 -58.41
CA ASP A 926 -7.22 19.33 -58.44
C ASP A 926 -6.93 18.25 -57.39
N ASP A 927 -7.43 18.45 -56.16
CA ASP A 927 -7.22 17.55 -55.02
C ASP A 927 -8.26 16.42 -54.96
N LYS A 928 -9.23 16.41 -55.88
CA LYS A 928 -10.33 15.41 -55.98
C LYS A 928 -11.10 15.23 -54.67
N VAL A 929 -11.49 16.34 -54.03
CA VAL A 929 -12.17 16.32 -52.73
C VAL A 929 -13.65 15.99 -52.91
N GLU A 930 -14.00 14.71 -52.87
CA GLU A 930 -15.38 14.23 -53.06
C GLU A 930 -16.38 14.81 -52.06
N SER A 931 -15.95 15.06 -50.81
CA SER A 931 -16.83 15.59 -49.75
C SER A 931 -17.36 17.00 -50.02
N LEU A 932 -16.76 17.74 -50.95
CA LEU A 932 -17.17 19.08 -51.37
C LEU A 932 -17.86 19.10 -52.75
N SER A 933 -18.21 17.94 -53.32
CA SER A 933 -18.90 17.85 -54.62
C SER A 933 -20.16 18.72 -54.67
N LYS A 934 -20.85 18.84 -53.53
CA LYS A 934 -22.07 19.61 -53.39
C LYS A 934 -21.92 21.10 -53.74
N LEU A 935 -20.76 21.72 -53.46
CA LEU A 935 -20.49 23.10 -53.87
C LEU A 935 -20.40 23.20 -55.39
N THR A 936 -19.71 22.24 -56.02
CA THR A 936 -19.62 22.18 -57.49
C THR A 936 -20.97 21.85 -58.16
N GLU A 937 -21.78 21.00 -57.55
CA GLU A 937 -23.15 20.70 -58.01
C GLU A 937 -24.06 21.93 -57.93
N LEU A 938 -23.93 22.76 -56.89
CA LEU A 938 -24.69 24.00 -56.75
C LEU A 938 -24.29 25.05 -57.79
N SER A 939 -22.98 25.18 -58.06
CA SER A 939 -22.49 25.99 -59.17
C SER A 939 -23.03 25.47 -60.51
N ASP A 940 -22.97 24.16 -60.75
CA ASP A 940 -23.45 23.53 -61.98
C ASP A 940 -24.96 23.69 -62.16
N ALA A 941 -25.75 23.58 -61.07
CA ALA A 941 -27.19 23.81 -61.07
C ALA A 941 -27.53 25.27 -61.40
N CYS A 942 -26.80 26.23 -60.80
CA CYS A 942 -26.98 27.65 -61.13
C CYS A 942 -26.67 27.93 -62.59
N LEU A 943 -25.53 27.46 -63.11
CA LEU A 943 -25.11 27.64 -64.50
C LEU A 943 -26.07 26.96 -65.49
N SER A 944 -26.61 25.79 -65.13
CA SER A 944 -27.57 25.05 -65.98
C SER A 944 -28.95 25.71 -66.02
N SER A 945 -29.30 26.50 -65.00
CA SER A 945 -30.56 27.25 -64.95
C SER A 945 -30.58 28.53 -65.79
N LEU A 946 -29.41 28.96 -66.29
CA LEU A 946 -29.29 30.20 -67.07
C LEU A 946 -30.00 30.08 -68.43
N GLY A 947 -30.94 31.01 -68.66
CA GLY A 947 -31.64 31.17 -69.92
C GLY A 947 -30.82 31.92 -70.97
N GLU A 948 -31.43 32.14 -72.14
CA GLU A 948 -30.77 32.85 -73.25
C GLU A 948 -30.49 34.33 -72.93
N GLU A 949 -31.35 35.00 -72.16
CA GLU A 949 -31.08 36.39 -71.72
C GLU A 949 -29.94 36.45 -70.67
N ASP A 950 -29.93 35.52 -69.72
CA ASP A 950 -28.88 35.44 -68.69
C ASP A 950 -27.48 35.18 -69.28
N TRP A 951 -27.38 34.30 -70.28
CA TRP A 951 -26.11 34.09 -70.98
C TRP A 951 -25.64 35.34 -71.73
N GLY A 952 -26.57 36.16 -72.22
CA GLY A 952 -26.25 37.47 -72.77
C GLY A 952 -25.62 38.39 -71.71
N THR A 953 -26.16 38.45 -70.51
CA THR A 953 -25.59 39.29 -69.43
C THR A 953 -24.25 38.76 -68.92
N VAL A 954 -24.07 37.43 -68.83
CA VAL A 954 -22.80 36.83 -68.37
C VAL A 954 -21.69 37.01 -69.41
N LEU A 955 -21.96 36.72 -70.69
CA LEU A 955 -20.92 36.74 -71.74
C LEU A 955 -20.68 38.14 -72.34
N ILE A 956 -21.74 38.93 -72.54
CA ILE A 956 -21.64 40.27 -73.17
C ILE A 956 -21.60 41.35 -72.09
N GLY A 957 -22.44 41.25 -71.07
CA GLY A 957 -22.49 42.20 -69.95
C GLY A 957 -21.32 42.09 -68.98
N GLY A 958 -20.60 40.95 -69.00
CA GLY A 958 -19.41 40.73 -68.19
C GLY A 958 -19.68 40.70 -66.69
N GLU A 959 -20.78 40.04 -66.26
CA GLU A 959 -21.12 39.91 -64.84
C GLU A 959 -19.95 39.28 -64.04
N PRO A 960 -19.18 40.08 -63.27
CA PRO A 960 -17.96 39.60 -62.64
C PRO A 960 -18.30 38.55 -61.58
N GLY A 961 -17.53 37.46 -61.51
CA GLY A 961 -17.78 36.35 -60.60
C GLY A 961 -18.62 35.21 -61.18
N LEU A 962 -19.69 35.45 -61.96
CA LEU A 962 -20.39 34.36 -62.67
C LEU A 962 -19.58 33.85 -63.85
N LEU A 963 -18.96 34.76 -64.61
CA LEU A 963 -18.10 34.39 -65.73
C LEU A 963 -16.85 33.63 -65.25
N ASP A 964 -16.21 34.10 -64.18
CA ASP A 964 -15.01 33.45 -63.62
C ASP A 964 -15.35 32.08 -63.02
N LEU A 965 -16.49 31.98 -62.32
CA LEU A 965 -17.04 30.71 -61.83
C LEU A 965 -17.30 29.73 -62.99
N PHE A 966 -17.89 30.22 -64.07
CA PHE A 966 -18.16 29.41 -65.26
C PHE A 966 -16.87 28.89 -65.89
N ILE A 967 -15.88 29.76 -66.11
CA ILE A 967 -14.56 29.39 -66.66
C ILE A 967 -13.89 28.34 -65.76
N ALA A 968 -13.91 28.54 -64.44
CA ALA A 968 -13.36 27.58 -63.48
C ALA A 968 -14.03 26.20 -63.59
N ARG A 969 -15.37 26.16 -63.61
CA ARG A 969 -16.12 24.91 -63.78
C ARG A 969 -15.86 24.24 -65.12
N LEU A 970 -15.69 24.99 -66.21
CA LEU A 970 -15.33 24.45 -67.52
C LEU A 970 -13.98 23.72 -67.51
N ARG A 971 -12.97 24.28 -66.82
CA ARG A 971 -11.67 23.63 -66.60
C ARG A 971 -11.80 22.35 -65.77
N SER A 972 -12.66 22.37 -64.75
CA SER A 972 -13.01 21.21 -63.92
C SER A 972 -13.99 20.22 -64.57
N GLY A 973 -14.31 20.36 -65.86
CA GLY A 973 -15.07 19.38 -66.63
C GLY A 973 -16.57 19.63 -66.78
N TYR A 974 -17.14 20.70 -66.21
CA TYR A 974 -18.53 21.08 -66.45
C TYR A 974 -18.76 21.42 -67.92
N ARG A 975 -19.94 21.10 -68.46
CA ARG A 975 -20.36 21.48 -69.80
C ARG A 975 -21.80 21.99 -69.76
N PRO A 976 -22.10 23.19 -70.28
CA PRO A 976 -23.44 23.77 -70.26
C PRO A 976 -24.42 22.94 -71.08
N VAL A 977 -25.66 22.85 -70.59
CA VAL A 977 -26.72 22.00 -71.17
C VAL A 977 -27.72 22.80 -72.03
N SER A 978 -27.87 24.11 -71.79
CA SER A 978 -28.89 24.93 -72.48
C SER A 978 -28.46 25.38 -73.88
N GLY A 979 -29.38 25.31 -74.85
CA GLY A 979 -29.14 25.76 -76.24
C GLY A 979 -28.90 27.27 -76.37
N GLY A 980 -29.35 28.06 -75.37
CA GLY A 980 -29.14 29.50 -75.30
C GLY A 980 -27.67 29.92 -75.17
N PHE A 981 -26.83 29.09 -74.52
CA PHE A 981 -25.39 29.37 -74.38
C PHE A 981 -24.69 29.45 -75.74
N GLN A 982 -24.85 28.45 -76.61
CA GLN A 982 -24.19 28.45 -77.93
C GLN A 982 -24.70 29.58 -78.83
N SER A 983 -26.01 29.87 -78.78
CA SER A 983 -26.63 30.99 -79.50
C SER A 983 -26.01 32.33 -79.09
N LYS A 984 -25.89 32.58 -77.78
CA LYS A 984 -25.34 33.83 -77.24
C LYS A 984 -23.84 33.94 -77.33
N LEU A 985 -23.11 32.83 -77.19
CA LEU A 985 -21.67 32.80 -77.45
C LEU A 985 -21.40 33.14 -78.92
N LEU A 986 -22.21 32.62 -79.85
CA LEU A 986 -22.13 32.95 -81.27
C LEU A 986 -22.39 34.45 -81.52
N GLU A 987 -23.42 35.02 -80.90
CA GLU A 987 -23.72 36.46 -80.98
C GLU A 987 -22.59 37.32 -80.38
N CYS A 988 -22.09 36.97 -79.20
CA CYS A 988 -20.95 37.61 -78.55
C CYS A 988 -19.68 37.55 -79.40
N THR A 989 -19.41 36.40 -80.04
CA THR A 989 -18.26 36.26 -80.93
C THR A 989 -18.40 37.15 -82.17
N VAL A 990 -19.61 37.26 -82.73
CA VAL A 990 -19.87 38.19 -83.85
C VAL A 990 -19.65 39.64 -83.43
N THR A 991 -20.17 40.07 -82.28
CA THR A 991 -19.99 41.45 -81.80
C THR A 991 -18.54 41.79 -81.44
N LEU A 992 -17.75 40.80 -80.98
CA LEU A 992 -16.30 40.92 -80.80
C LEU A 992 -15.60 41.16 -82.14
N VAL A 993 -15.92 40.39 -83.19
CA VAL A 993 -15.32 40.54 -84.53
C VAL A 993 -15.75 41.86 -85.20
N GLU A 994 -16.97 42.35 -84.93
CA GLU A 994 -17.44 43.69 -85.32
C GLU A 994 -16.67 44.83 -84.64
N GLY A 995 -15.93 44.55 -83.56
CA GLY A 995 -15.30 45.58 -82.72
C GLY A 995 -16.30 46.38 -81.88
N LYS A 996 -17.54 45.89 -81.70
CA LYS A 996 -18.58 46.55 -80.90
C LYS A 996 -18.58 46.13 -79.43
N ALA A 997 -17.86 45.07 -79.08
CA ALA A 997 -17.71 44.56 -77.73
C ALA A 997 -16.22 44.37 -77.39
N SER A 998 -15.87 44.55 -76.11
CA SER A 998 -14.58 44.16 -75.55
C SER A 998 -14.70 42.87 -74.75
N LEU A 999 -13.60 42.14 -74.62
CA LEU A 999 -13.59 40.94 -73.77
C LEU A 999 -13.73 41.34 -72.28
N PRO A 1000 -14.62 40.68 -71.53
CA PRO A 1000 -14.79 40.94 -70.09
C PRO A 1000 -13.64 40.35 -69.24
N VAL A 1001 -12.84 39.43 -69.78
CA VAL A 1001 -11.65 38.83 -69.14
C VAL A 1001 -10.49 38.76 -70.13
N GLU A 1002 -9.29 38.43 -69.66
CA GLU A 1002 -8.13 38.29 -70.54
C GLU A 1002 -8.35 37.25 -71.65
N PRO A 1003 -7.80 37.47 -72.87
CA PRO A 1003 -7.97 36.56 -74.02
C PRO A 1003 -7.66 35.08 -73.71
N ALA A 1004 -6.65 34.82 -72.89
CA ALA A 1004 -6.27 33.47 -72.48
C ALA A 1004 -7.35 32.78 -71.64
N ALA A 1005 -7.98 33.49 -70.70
CA ALA A 1005 -9.08 32.98 -69.89
C ALA A 1005 -10.37 32.84 -70.71
N TRP A 1006 -10.60 33.76 -71.65
CA TRP A 1006 -11.76 33.68 -72.55
C TRP A 1006 -11.73 32.46 -73.47
N ASN A 1007 -10.55 32.00 -73.87
CA ASN A 1007 -10.40 30.79 -74.69
C ASN A 1007 -11.05 29.55 -74.03
N ASP A 1008 -11.07 29.51 -72.70
CA ASP A 1008 -11.71 28.42 -71.96
C ASP A 1008 -13.23 28.43 -72.03
N VAL A 1009 -13.87 29.56 -72.32
CA VAL A 1009 -15.34 29.65 -72.54
C VAL A 1009 -15.79 28.67 -73.62
N TYR A 1010 -14.96 28.46 -74.65
CA TYR A 1010 -15.24 27.53 -75.74
C TYR A 1010 -15.11 26.07 -75.36
N LEU A 1011 -14.52 25.73 -74.21
CA LEU A 1011 -14.60 24.37 -73.65
C LEU A 1011 -16.05 23.98 -73.35
N GLY A 1012 -16.94 24.95 -73.16
CA GLY A 1012 -18.37 24.71 -73.00
C GLY A 1012 -19.06 24.12 -74.24
N ILE A 1013 -18.43 24.22 -75.42
CA ILE A 1013 -18.92 23.58 -76.64
C ILE A 1013 -18.34 22.16 -76.72
N ARG A 1014 -19.22 21.17 -76.94
CA ARG A 1014 -18.78 19.78 -77.15
C ARG A 1014 -17.83 19.70 -78.36
N PRO A 1015 -16.74 18.91 -78.29
CA PRO A 1015 -15.78 18.81 -79.39
C PRO A 1015 -16.39 18.53 -80.77
N ASP A 1016 -17.39 17.65 -80.81
CA ASP A 1016 -18.08 17.27 -82.06
C ASP A 1016 -18.91 18.42 -82.67
N SER A 1017 -19.33 19.38 -81.85
CA SER A 1017 -20.12 20.54 -82.26
C SER A 1017 -19.26 21.76 -82.60
N LEU A 1018 -17.97 21.77 -82.25
CA LEU A 1018 -17.08 22.92 -82.49
C LEU A 1018 -16.96 23.27 -83.97
N ARG A 1019 -16.84 22.28 -84.87
CA ARG A 1019 -16.79 22.52 -86.32
C ARG A 1019 -18.09 23.13 -86.85
N LYS A 1020 -19.24 22.68 -86.32
CA LYS A 1020 -20.54 23.24 -86.68
C LYS A 1020 -20.65 24.69 -86.19
N PHE A 1021 -20.22 24.97 -84.96
CA PHE A 1021 -20.19 26.33 -84.42
C PHE A 1021 -19.28 27.26 -85.24
N ALA A 1022 -18.06 26.81 -85.59
CA ALA A 1022 -17.13 27.59 -86.42
C ALA A 1022 -17.71 27.86 -87.83
N ARG A 1023 -18.43 26.89 -88.40
CA ARG A 1023 -19.20 27.09 -89.64
C ARG A 1023 -20.30 28.12 -89.47
N ASP A 1024 -21.14 27.99 -88.44
CA ASP A 1024 -22.28 28.88 -88.19
C ASP A 1024 -21.81 30.32 -87.92
N LEU A 1025 -20.67 30.49 -87.24
CA LEU A 1025 -19.99 31.78 -87.04
C LEU A 1025 -19.59 32.40 -88.38
N LEU A 1026 -18.85 31.64 -89.20
CA LEU A 1026 -18.39 32.13 -90.50
C LEU A 1026 -19.57 32.55 -91.40
N VAL A 1027 -20.64 31.75 -91.43
CA VAL A 1027 -21.84 32.06 -92.22
C VAL A 1027 -22.51 33.34 -91.71
N LYS A 1028 -22.64 33.54 -90.38
CA LYS A 1028 -23.21 34.76 -89.81
C LYS A 1028 -22.38 36.01 -90.11
N LEU A 1029 -21.06 35.88 -90.26
CA LEU A 1029 -20.20 37.03 -90.58
C LEU A 1029 -20.43 37.60 -92.00
N LYS A 1030 -21.16 36.90 -92.88
CA LYS A 1030 -21.43 37.35 -94.25
C LYS A 1030 -22.04 38.76 -94.31
N ASP A 1031 -23.01 39.03 -93.44
CA ASP A 1031 -23.80 40.28 -93.44
C ASP A 1031 -23.32 41.25 -92.35
N VAL A 1032 -22.09 41.06 -91.85
CA VAL A 1032 -21.50 41.77 -90.72
C VAL A 1032 -20.30 42.59 -91.17
N THR A 1033 -20.12 43.80 -90.63
CA THR A 1033 -18.93 44.63 -90.89
C THR A 1033 -17.83 44.32 -89.89
N THR A 1034 -16.88 43.47 -90.28
CA THR A 1034 -15.73 43.08 -89.45
C THR A 1034 -14.63 44.15 -89.39
N THR A 1035 -13.98 44.30 -88.24
CA THR A 1035 -12.85 45.22 -88.05
C THR A 1035 -11.53 44.48 -87.85
N GLY A 1036 -10.40 45.11 -88.19
CA GLY A 1036 -9.08 44.53 -87.94
C GLY A 1036 -8.84 44.26 -86.44
N ASP A 1037 -9.23 45.19 -85.58
CA ASP A 1037 -9.11 45.05 -84.12
C ASP A 1037 -10.00 43.95 -83.53
N GLY A 1038 -11.23 43.83 -84.04
CA GLY A 1038 -12.15 42.76 -83.63
C GLY A 1038 -11.67 41.38 -84.05
N VAL A 1039 -11.19 41.23 -85.29
CA VAL A 1039 -10.63 39.96 -85.80
C VAL A 1039 -9.39 39.55 -85.01
N ASP A 1040 -8.48 40.49 -84.72
CA ASP A 1040 -7.31 40.23 -83.89
C ASP A 1040 -7.68 39.76 -82.47
N THR A 1041 -8.62 40.45 -81.82
CA THR A 1041 -9.12 40.06 -80.50
C THR A 1041 -9.76 38.67 -80.52
N TYR A 1042 -10.54 38.36 -81.55
CA TYR A 1042 -11.12 37.04 -81.76
C TYR A 1042 -10.06 35.95 -81.94
N LEU A 1043 -9.05 36.18 -82.79
CA LEU A 1043 -7.98 35.22 -83.04
C LEU A 1043 -7.12 34.99 -81.79
N ALA A 1044 -6.90 36.03 -80.98
CA ALA A 1044 -6.18 35.93 -79.71
C ALA A 1044 -6.96 35.15 -78.65
N ALA A 1045 -8.27 35.31 -78.61
CA ALA A 1045 -9.12 34.75 -77.54
C ALA A 1045 -9.80 33.41 -77.90
N CYS A 1046 -9.75 32.97 -79.17
CA CYS A 1046 -10.56 31.86 -79.67
C CYS A 1046 -9.82 30.95 -80.66
N GLU A 1047 -8.50 30.79 -80.49
CA GLU A 1047 -7.60 30.10 -81.42
C GLU A 1047 -8.14 28.75 -81.91
N ARG A 1048 -8.65 27.91 -81.00
CA ARG A 1048 -9.17 26.57 -81.32
C ARG A 1048 -10.39 26.59 -82.23
N VAL A 1049 -11.25 27.61 -82.09
CA VAL A 1049 -12.46 27.74 -82.92
C VAL A 1049 -12.12 28.35 -84.26
N ALA A 1050 -11.21 29.32 -84.28
CA ALA A 1050 -10.73 29.96 -85.50
C ALA A 1050 -10.09 28.93 -86.45
N ASP A 1051 -9.27 28.02 -85.93
CA ASP A 1051 -8.60 26.97 -86.72
C ASP A 1051 -9.57 25.92 -87.28
N LEU A 1052 -10.76 25.77 -86.69
CA LEU A 1052 -11.80 24.85 -87.17
C LEU A 1052 -12.75 25.47 -88.20
N MET A 1053 -12.54 26.75 -88.54
CA MET A 1053 -13.37 27.49 -89.48
C MET A 1053 -13.25 26.88 -90.89
N PRO A 1054 -14.37 26.54 -91.57
CA PRO A 1054 -14.32 25.85 -92.86
C PRO A 1054 -14.05 26.84 -94.00
N LEU A 1055 -12.82 27.36 -94.09
CA LEU A 1055 -12.43 28.41 -95.04
C LEU A 1055 -12.71 28.03 -96.50
N ALA A 1056 -12.55 26.75 -96.87
CA ALA A 1056 -12.76 26.28 -98.23
C ALA A 1056 -14.24 26.02 -98.58
N ASP A 1057 -15.12 25.80 -97.59
CA ASP A 1057 -16.55 25.58 -97.82
C ASP A 1057 -17.26 26.91 -98.13
N PHE A 1058 -16.75 28.03 -97.58
CA PHE A 1058 -17.29 29.39 -97.75
C PHE A 1058 -16.18 30.41 -98.07
N PRO A 1059 -15.50 30.26 -99.22
CA PRO A 1059 -14.25 30.96 -99.52
C PRO A 1059 -14.39 32.48 -99.57
N ASP A 1060 -15.43 33.00 -100.23
CA ASP A 1060 -15.63 34.45 -100.35
C ASP A 1060 -15.80 35.14 -98.98
N ILE A 1061 -16.58 34.52 -98.08
CA ILE A 1061 -16.89 35.07 -96.75
C ILE A 1061 -15.66 35.00 -95.85
N ALA A 1062 -14.99 33.86 -95.83
CA ALA A 1062 -13.79 33.63 -95.02
C ALA A 1062 -12.66 34.60 -95.38
N LEU A 1063 -12.46 34.81 -96.68
CA LEU A 1063 -11.41 35.68 -97.17
C LEU A 1063 -11.70 37.15 -96.84
N ASP A 1064 -12.90 37.65 -97.13
CA ASP A 1064 -13.21 39.07 -96.94
C ASP A 1064 -13.39 39.46 -95.46
N GLN A 1065 -14.03 38.59 -94.66
CA GLN A 1065 -14.41 38.92 -93.27
C GLN A 1065 -13.36 38.55 -92.23
N VAL A 1066 -12.46 37.60 -92.50
CA VAL A 1066 -11.46 37.13 -91.52
C VAL A 1066 -10.04 37.30 -92.05
N VAL A 1067 -9.72 36.72 -93.20
CA VAL A 1067 -8.33 36.69 -93.72
C VAL A 1067 -7.85 38.08 -94.12
N PHE A 1068 -8.65 38.85 -94.87
CA PHE A 1068 -8.30 40.22 -95.29
C PHE A 1068 -8.04 41.14 -94.08
N ARG A 1069 -8.86 41.02 -93.04
CA ARG A 1069 -8.73 41.79 -91.80
C ARG A 1069 -7.51 41.38 -90.98
N ALA A 1070 -7.23 40.08 -90.88
CA ALA A 1070 -6.05 39.54 -90.21
C ALA A 1070 -4.75 39.92 -90.92
N ILE A 1071 -4.75 39.93 -92.25
CA ILE A 1071 -3.65 40.42 -93.09
C ILE A 1071 -3.39 41.90 -92.77
N GLY A 1072 -4.44 42.72 -92.72
CA GLY A 1072 -4.35 44.15 -92.41
C GLY A 1072 -3.92 44.50 -90.97
N LYS A 1073 -3.76 43.53 -90.07
CA LYS A 1073 -3.33 43.76 -88.67
C LYS A 1073 -2.28 42.72 -88.24
N PRO A 1074 -0.98 43.03 -88.34
CA PRO A 1074 0.12 42.08 -88.09
C PRO A 1074 0.38 41.89 -86.58
N SER A 1075 -0.56 41.29 -85.86
CA SER A 1075 -0.38 40.87 -84.47
C SER A 1075 0.13 39.43 -84.37
N ALA A 1076 0.62 39.02 -83.20
CA ALA A 1076 1.01 37.63 -82.94
C ALA A 1076 -0.14 36.62 -83.18
N ALA A 1077 -1.39 37.01 -82.90
CA ALA A 1077 -2.56 36.16 -83.09
C ALA A 1077 -2.91 36.00 -84.59
N CYS A 1078 -2.96 37.11 -85.33
CA CYS A 1078 -3.22 37.10 -86.77
C CYS A 1078 -2.13 36.35 -87.55
N THR A 1079 -0.87 36.62 -87.23
CA THR A 1079 0.28 35.97 -87.88
C THR A 1079 0.32 34.46 -87.59
N GLY A 1080 0.10 34.06 -86.33
CA GLY A 1080 -0.01 32.66 -85.93
C GLY A 1080 -1.15 31.93 -86.65
N TYR A 1081 -2.33 32.54 -86.74
CA TYR A 1081 -3.49 31.98 -87.42
C TYR A 1081 -3.25 31.75 -88.91
N LEU A 1082 -2.73 32.78 -89.61
CA LEU A 1082 -2.42 32.71 -91.05
C LEU A 1082 -1.34 31.67 -91.34
N GLY A 1083 -0.34 31.53 -90.48
CA GLY A 1083 0.69 30.50 -90.58
C GLY A 1083 0.12 29.09 -90.47
N ARG A 1084 -0.65 28.82 -89.39
CA ARG A 1084 -1.25 27.49 -89.15
C ARG A 1084 -2.25 27.07 -90.22
N ASN A 1085 -3.08 27.99 -90.70
CA ASN A 1085 -4.16 27.69 -91.67
C ASN A 1085 -3.78 27.98 -93.13
N SER A 1086 -2.52 28.31 -93.40
CA SER A 1086 -1.95 28.61 -94.71
C SER A 1086 -2.49 27.78 -95.88
N SER A 1087 -2.45 26.44 -95.76
CA SER A 1087 -2.93 25.53 -96.81
C SER A 1087 -4.43 25.62 -97.07
N LEU A 1088 -5.24 25.92 -96.04
CA LEU A 1088 -6.69 26.09 -96.14
C LEU A 1088 -7.05 27.47 -96.70
N VAL A 1089 -6.33 28.51 -96.27
CA VAL A 1089 -6.47 29.87 -96.83
C VAL A 1089 -6.18 29.84 -98.32
N ALA A 1090 -5.10 29.17 -98.74
CA ALA A 1090 -4.74 29.07 -100.15
C ALA A 1090 -5.80 28.34 -100.99
N LYS A 1091 -6.36 27.23 -100.47
CA LYS A 1091 -7.52 26.55 -101.08
C LYS A 1091 -8.75 27.44 -101.16
N ALA A 1092 -9.02 28.25 -100.14
CA ALA A 1092 -10.12 29.22 -100.15
C ALA A 1092 -9.91 30.27 -101.25
N ILE A 1093 -8.70 30.80 -101.43
CA ILE A 1093 -8.38 31.77 -102.51
C ILE A 1093 -8.68 31.18 -103.89
N ALA A 1094 -8.32 29.91 -104.13
CA ALA A 1094 -8.60 29.26 -105.42
C ALA A 1094 -10.09 28.96 -105.66
N GLY A 1095 -10.89 28.85 -104.60
CA GLY A 1095 -12.34 28.59 -104.69
C GLY A 1095 -13.21 29.85 -104.62
N ALA A 1096 -12.63 31.03 -104.39
CA ALA A 1096 -13.34 32.29 -104.28
C ALA A 1096 -13.62 32.92 -105.65
N LYS A 1097 -14.54 33.88 -105.70
CA LYS A 1097 -14.74 34.76 -106.86
C LYS A 1097 -13.48 35.59 -107.11
N GLU A 1098 -13.19 35.84 -108.38
CA GLU A 1098 -11.93 36.48 -108.82
C GLU A 1098 -11.74 37.88 -108.22
N ASP A 1099 -12.82 38.62 -107.96
CA ASP A 1099 -12.79 39.95 -107.33
C ASP A 1099 -12.31 39.89 -105.87
N VAL A 1100 -12.79 38.93 -105.09
CA VAL A 1100 -12.33 38.71 -103.70
C VAL A 1100 -10.90 38.17 -103.68
N ALA A 1101 -10.59 37.21 -104.55
CA ALA A 1101 -9.25 36.62 -104.66
C ALA A 1101 -8.17 37.63 -105.10
N SER A 1102 -8.51 38.58 -105.99
CA SER A 1102 -7.60 39.65 -106.40
C SER A 1102 -7.30 40.60 -105.24
N ARG A 1103 -8.32 41.03 -104.49
CA ARG A 1103 -8.15 41.92 -103.32
C ARG A 1103 -7.25 41.32 -102.24
N ILE A 1104 -7.34 40.01 -102.00
CA ILE A 1104 -6.46 39.30 -101.06
C ILE A 1104 -5.03 39.23 -101.59
N ARG A 1105 -4.85 38.91 -102.88
CA ARG A 1105 -3.53 38.89 -103.54
C ARG A 1105 -2.86 40.26 -103.47
N GLU A 1106 -3.58 41.33 -103.76
CA GLU A 1106 -3.10 42.71 -103.66
C GLU A 1106 -2.73 43.08 -102.21
N ALA A 1107 -3.53 42.68 -101.22
CA ALA A 1107 -3.21 42.93 -99.81
C ALA A 1107 -1.95 42.18 -99.35
N LEU A 1108 -1.77 40.93 -99.80
CA LEU A 1108 -0.56 40.14 -99.54
C LEU A 1108 0.68 40.73 -100.22
N GLU A 1109 0.53 41.26 -101.44
CA GLU A 1109 1.61 41.97 -102.16
C GLU A 1109 1.96 43.30 -101.48
N ALA A 1110 0.96 44.06 -101.04
CA ALA A 1110 1.18 45.30 -100.29
C ALA A 1110 1.94 45.07 -98.97
N LEU A 1111 1.62 43.99 -98.24
CA LEU A 1111 2.37 43.59 -97.03
C LEU A 1111 3.77 43.05 -97.30
N ARG A 1112 4.03 42.53 -98.50
CA ARG A 1112 5.37 42.14 -98.91
C ARG A 1112 6.26 43.36 -99.11
N ASP A 1113 5.68 44.46 -99.57
CA ASP A 1113 6.40 45.70 -99.87
C ASP A 1113 6.66 46.56 -98.61
N THR A 1114 5.93 46.36 -97.51
CA THR A 1114 6.14 47.08 -96.23
C THR A 1114 7.34 46.58 -95.43
N GLY A 1115 7.81 45.34 -95.64
CA GLY A 1115 9.07 44.83 -95.06
C GLY A 1115 9.03 44.39 -93.60
N GLU A 1116 7.87 44.30 -92.96
CA GLU A 1116 7.75 43.83 -91.56
C GLU A 1116 8.07 42.32 -91.44
N GLU A 1117 9.09 41.99 -90.65
CA GLU A 1117 9.70 40.65 -90.57
C GLU A 1117 8.69 39.56 -90.10
N ASP A 1118 7.81 39.90 -89.16
CA ASP A 1118 6.80 38.97 -88.61
C ASP A 1118 5.64 38.72 -89.60
N ALA A 1119 5.23 39.74 -90.36
CA ALA A 1119 4.23 39.61 -91.42
C ALA A 1119 4.75 38.80 -92.61
N LEU A 1120 6.04 38.97 -92.95
CA LEU A 1120 6.73 38.21 -94.00
C LEU A 1120 6.89 36.72 -93.64
N ARG A 1121 7.12 36.39 -92.36
CA ARG A 1121 7.12 35.00 -91.87
C ARG A 1121 5.73 34.37 -91.93
N ALA A 1122 4.69 35.12 -91.54
CA ALA A 1122 3.31 34.62 -91.51
C ALA A 1122 2.69 34.36 -92.88
N THR A 1123 3.19 35.03 -93.93
CA THR A 1123 2.72 34.92 -95.32
C THR A 1123 3.66 34.11 -96.21
N ALA A 1124 4.71 33.50 -95.64
CA ALA A 1124 5.70 32.72 -96.39
C ALA A 1124 5.07 31.60 -97.23
N TRP A 1125 3.98 31.00 -96.75
CA TRP A 1125 3.21 29.99 -97.49
C TRP A 1125 2.58 30.52 -98.79
N ALA A 1126 2.27 31.81 -98.87
CA ALA A 1126 1.67 32.41 -100.06
C ALA A 1126 2.68 32.48 -101.22
N ARG A 1127 4.00 32.49 -100.94
CA ARG A 1127 5.06 32.43 -101.95
C ARG A 1127 4.99 31.12 -102.76
N ASP A 1128 4.79 29.99 -102.09
CA ASP A 1128 4.76 28.67 -102.76
C ASP A 1128 3.49 28.44 -103.59
N TRP A 1129 2.40 29.16 -103.29
CA TRP A 1129 1.13 29.04 -104.00
C TRP A 1129 0.99 29.99 -105.20
N GLN A 1130 1.55 31.21 -105.15
CA GLN A 1130 1.60 32.10 -106.32
C GLN A 1130 2.34 31.45 -107.50
N ILE A 1131 3.30 30.55 -107.24
CA ILE A 1131 4.01 29.78 -108.27
C ILE A 1131 3.09 28.79 -109.03
N LYS A 1132 1.97 28.36 -108.44
CA LYS A 1132 1.05 27.37 -109.05
C LYS A 1132 -0.16 27.96 -109.79
N LEU A 1133 -0.43 29.26 -109.68
CA LEU A 1133 -1.62 29.91 -110.26
C LEU A 1133 -1.30 30.98 -111.34
N SER A 1134 -0.05 31.08 -111.81
CA SER A 1134 0.27 31.92 -112.98
C SER A 1134 -0.28 31.27 -114.27
N PRO A 1135 -1.06 31.98 -115.11
CA PRO A 1135 -1.57 31.41 -116.37
C PRO A 1135 -0.42 31.15 -117.36
N ALA A 1136 -0.33 29.92 -117.85
CA ALA A 1136 0.64 29.52 -118.86
C ALA A 1136 0.35 30.22 -120.20
N THR A 1137 1.34 30.93 -120.72
CA THR A 1137 1.37 31.50 -122.08
C THR A 1137 1.44 30.38 -123.15
N PRO A 1138 0.69 30.47 -124.27
CA PRO A 1138 0.79 29.50 -125.37
C PRO A 1138 1.97 29.82 -126.31
N PRO A 1139 2.49 28.83 -127.08
CA PRO A 1139 3.71 28.98 -127.86
C PRO A 1139 3.50 29.70 -129.20
N GLU A 1140 4.54 30.41 -129.63
CA GLU A 1140 4.66 31.17 -130.87
C GLU A 1140 4.46 30.31 -132.13
N SER A 1141 3.80 30.88 -133.14
CA SER A 1141 3.87 30.43 -134.53
C SER A 1141 4.37 31.57 -135.42
N SER A 1142 5.26 31.18 -136.31
CA SER A 1142 6.08 31.94 -137.25
C SER A 1142 5.30 32.52 -138.43
N GLU A 1143 5.56 33.79 -138.80
CA GLU A 1143 6.15 34.25 -140.08
C GLU A 1143 5.78 35.72 -140.44
N THR A 1144 6.82 36.57 -140.47
CA THR A 1144 7.14 37.72 -141.37
C THR A 1144 6.02 38.63 -141.91
N VAL A 1145 6.03 39.96 -141.78
CA VAL A 1145 7.09 40.99 -141.98
C VAL A 1145 6.96 42.11 -140.96
#